data_AF-A0A7J9AJU0-F1
#
_entry.id   AF-A0A7J9AJU0-F1
#
_cell.length_a   1.000
_cell.length_b   1.000
_cell.length_c   1.000
_cell.angle_alpha   90.00
_cell.angle_beta   90.00
_cell.angle_gamma   90.00
#
_symmetry.space_group_name_H-M   'P 1'
#
loop_
_entity.id
_entity.type
_entity.pdbx_description
1 polymer ?
#
loop_
_entity_poly.entity_id
_entity_poly.type
_entity_poly.pdbx_seq_one_letter_code
_entity_poly.pdbx_strand_id
1 'polypeptide(L)'
;MAAGTSSNVHLHDIPDVILSNIFSLETETRTRNAMSLVCLKWLLLERSTRKSLTLRGNIRNLFLLPTCFRAVTHLDLSFLSPWGYPLLDSFSNPLVLAQFLRHAFPSVVSLIVYVRNPLTLHLLASQWPNLQHVKLVRWHQLWPAAPVGSDLVPLFDRCPMLSSLDVSHFYCWTEDLPPVIQAYPSIATSLSHLNILKHDSSTDGFKSHQLLSITACCPNLRKLLATCIFNPRFIGFISDQTLLTLALNCPLLSLLHLADSTSMSNVRPNLIEDASISFATLGDVFSKLPLLEELVLDVCHNVKHTWPALELLNTKCPMLKSLRLGQFQGICRGIASPPDGVALCQGLESLSIKNCTDLTDKALIAISHGCHRLSKFEVLGCKQLTRKGVWEFTNNLRKTLVDVKISYCKNLNAVSSLQALEPIRDRIVKLHIDCVWASIIGEEKSLKNWSKLKYLSLWIAVGELLNPLSLSGLNDCPSLEEIQIKIQGDCRDQPKPFMDAFGLSSLTCYPNLTRMILDCSGVTGYALTAPVGHTDLSLWERFFLSGIQDSTLNELNYWTAQDVDVNQRCLFLPAAGLLAQCGSLRKLFIHGTANEHLMMFLLGNPTLRDVQLREDYYPAPDNDTITEMRVGSCCRFEDALNSSSRHVPD
;
A
#
# COMPACT_ATOMS: atom_id res chain seq x y z
N MET A 1 -28.28 9.66 58.75
CA MET A 1 -26.89 9.58 58.23
C MET A 1 -26.95 9.04 56.80
N ALA A 2 -26.36 9.78 55.87
CA ALA A 2 -26.02 9.45 54.49
C ALA A 2 -27.11 8.86 53.56
N ALA A 3 -27.92 9.74 52.98
CA ALA A 3 -28.53 9.50 51.67
C ALA A 3 -27.46 9.70 50.59
N GLY A 4 -27.02 8.62 49.95
CA GLY A 4 -26.10 8.69 48.81
C GLY A 4 -26.84 9.10 47.54
N THR A 5 -26.65 10.33 47.09
CA THR A 5 -27.09 10.80 45.78
C THR A 5 -26.25 10.14 44.69
N SER A 6 -26.76 9.10 44.03
CA SER A 6 -26.22 8.65 42.75
C SER A 6 -26.64 9.66 41.68
N SER A 7 -25.79 10.65 41.42
CA SER A 7 -25.93 11.53 40.24
C SER A 7 -25.72 10.69 38.99
N ASN A 8 -26.79 10.12 38.44
CA ASN A 8 -26.78 9.43 37.16
C ASN A 8 -26.68 10.47 36.04
N VAL A 9 -25.46 10.96 35.77
CA VAL A 9 -25.19 11.73 34.55
C VAL A 9 -25.30 10.75 33.38
N HIS A 10 -26.40 10.84 32.62
CA HIS A 10 -26.59 10.03 31.43
C HIS A 10 -25.78 10.64 30.28
N LEU A 11 -25.27 9.83 29.34
CA LEU A 11 -24.55 10.34 28.17
C LEU A 11 -25.38 11.33 27.32
N HIS A 12 -26.71 11.32 27.49
CA HIS A 12 -27.62 12.28 26.84
C HIS A 12 -27.59 13.68 27.47
N ASP A 13 -27.17 13.79 28.73
CA ASP A 13 -27.04 15.04 29.48
C ASP A 13 -25.77 15.82 29.08
N ILE A 14 -24.87 15.17 28.34
CA ILE A 14 -23.69 15.82 27.77
C ILE A 14 -24.14 16.81 26.68
N PRO A 15 -23.69 18.08 26.74
CA PRO A 15 -23.94 19.06 25.70
C PRO A 15 -23.48 18.59 24.32
N ASP A 16 -24.28 18.89 23.30
CA ASP A 16 -24.07 18.44 21.92
C ASP A 16 -22.70 18.83 21.38
N VAL A 17 -22.17 19.99 21.77
CA VAL A 17 -20.83 20.45 21.39
C VAL A 17 -19.73 19.50 21.87
N ILE A 18 -19.85 18.95 23.09
CA ILE A 18 -18.88 18.00 23.64
C ILE A 18 -19.00 16.66 22.92
N LEU A 19 -20.24 16.18 22.69
CA LEU A 19 -20.48 14.95 21.92
C LEU A 19 -19.96 15.07 20.48
N SER A 20 -20.15 16.21 19.81
CA SER A 20 -19.59 16.47 18.47
C SER A 20 -18.07 16.38 18.46
N ASN A 21 -17.41 16.93 19.49
CA ASN A 21 -15.95 16.82 19.63
C ASN A 21 -15.52 15.37 19.81
N ILE A 22 -16.19 14.60 20.68
CA ILE A 22 -15.93 13.18 20.88
C ILE A 22 -16.09 12.42 19.56
N PHE A 23 -17.19 12.66 18.84
CA PHE A 23 -17.47 12.01 17.57
C PHE A 23 -16.42 12.38 16.52
N SER A 24 -15.92 13.61 16.52
CA SER A 24 -14.89 14.03 15.56
C SER A 24 -13.54 13.33 15.75
N LEU A 25 -13.28 12.79 16.95
CA LEU A 25 -12.08 12.00 17.25
C LEU A 25 -12.19 10.55 16.76
N GLU A 26 -13.41 10.03 16.57
CA GLU A 26 -13.62 8.66 16.12
C GLU A 26 -13.43 8.55 14.60
N THR A 27 -12.40 7.81 14.21
CA THR A 27 -12.01 7.60 12.81
C THR A 27 -12.55 6.29 12.22
N GLU A 28 -12.90 5.31 13.05
CA GLU A 28 -13.29 4.00 12.57
C GLU A 28 -14.72 4.03 12.01
N THR A 29 -14.86 3.74 10.71
CA THR A 29 -16.16 3.76 10.02
C THR A 29 -17.20 2.85 10.66
N ARG A 30 -16.80 1.66 11.14
CA ARG A 30 -17.72 0.73 11.81
C ARG A 30 -18.26 1.33 13.10
N THR A 31 -17.38 1.82 13.95
CA THR A 31 -17.73 2.42 15.24
C THR A 31 -18.63 3.64 15.03
N ARG A 32 -18.35 4.48 14.03
CA ARG A 32 -19.24 5.57 13.63
C ARG A 32 -20.62 5.09 13.18
N ASN A 33 -20.69 4.04 12.36
CA ASN A 33 -21.97 3.48 11.94
C ASN A 33 -22.77 2.95 13.14
N ALA A 34 -22.13 2.25 14.08
CA ALA A 34 -22.76 1.79 15.33
C ALA A 34 -23.23 2.97 16.21
N MET A 35 -22.42 4.02 16.35
CA MET A 35 -22.82 5.25 17.03
C MET A 35 -24.10 5.84 16.43
N SER A 36 -24.23 5.82 15.10
CA SER A 36 -25.40 6.36 14.40
C SER A 36 -26.70 5.56 14.65
N LEU A 37 -26.60 4.33 15.16
CA LEU A 37 -27.75 3.46 15.45
C LEU A 37 -28.27 3.59 16.89
N VAL A 38 -27.53 4.26 17.79
CA VAL A 38 -27.89 4.35 19.21
C VAL A 38 -29.19 5.11 19.45
N CYS A 39 -29.33 6.31 18.85
CA CYS A 39 -30.54 7.12 18.92
C CYS A 39 -30.53 8.21 17.84
N LEU A 40 -31.67 8.88 17.63
CA LEU A 40 -31.79 9.97 16.65
C LEU A 40 -30.79 11.11 16.89
N LYS A 41 -30.53 11.47 18.17
CA LYS A 41 -29.54 12.49 18.52
C LYS A 41 -28.15 12.11 18.02
N TRP A 42 -27.72 10.88 18.27
CA TRP A 42 -26.40 10.39 17.85
C TRP A 42 -26.31 10.25 16.33
N LEU A 43 -27.39 9.81 15.67
CA LEU A 43 -27.48 9.80 14.22
C LEU A 43 -27.19 11.19 13.65
N LEU A 44 -27.90 12.23 14.10
CA LEU A 44 -27.71 13.59 13.60
C LEU A 44 -26.29 14.12 13.87
N LEU A 45 -25.76 13.87 15.07
CA LEU A 45 -24.40 14.27 15.44
C LEU A 45 -23.34 13.56 14.59
N GLU A 46 -23.48 12.27 14.34
CA GLU A 46 -22.56 11.50 13.48
C GLU A 46 -22.55 12.03 12.06
N ARG A 47 -23.72 12.25 11.46
CA ARG A 47 -23.85 12.77 10.09
C ARG A 47 -23.24 14.17 9.95
N SER A 48 -23.38 15.01 10.99
CA SER A 48 -22.83 16.37 11.02
C SER A 48 -21.33 16.43 11.30
N THR A 49 -20.71 15.38 11.84
CA THR A 49 -19.28 15.37 12.24
C THR A 49 -18.41 14.53 11.32
N ARG A 50 -19.00 13.69 10.46
CA ARG A 50 -18.27 12.82 9.55
C ARG A 50 -17.57 13.63 8.46
N LYS A 51 -16.23 13.62 8.48
CA LYS A 51 -15.39 14.35 7.51
C LYS A 51 -14.93 13.53 6.31
N SER A 52 -14.84 12.20 6.46
CA SER A 52 -14.38 11.28 5.41
C SER A 52 -15.39 10.17 5.16
N LEU A 53 -15.65 9.88 3.89
CA LEU A 53 -16.57 8.84 3.46
C LEU A 53 -16.07 8.16 2.18
N THR A 54 -15.88 6.84 2.25
CA THR A 54 -15.76 5.98 1.07
C THR A 54 -17.13 5.44 0.72
N LEU A 55 -17.64 5.79 -0.46
CA LEU A 55 -18.90 5.26 -0.95
C LEU A 55 -18.70 3.83 -1.46
N ARG A 56 -19.48 2.92 -0.89
CA ARG A 56 -19.62 1.54 -1.33
C ARG A 56 -21.07 1.29 -1.66
N GLY A 57 -21.29 0.52 -2.71
CA GLY A 57 -22.62 0.19 -3.20
C GLY A 57 -22.77 0.47 -4.68
N ASN A 58 -23.92 0.08 -5.20
CA ASN A 58 -24.18 0.09 -6.62
C ASN A 58 -24.36 1.52 -7.15
N ILE A 59 -23.70 1.85 -8.25
CA ILE A 59 -23.83 3.14 -8.95
C ILE A 59 -25.29 3.43 -9.29
N ARG A 60 -26.09 2.40 -9.59
CA ARG A 60 -27.53 2.52 -9.90
C ARG A 60 -28.32 3.16 -8.77
N ASN A 61 -27.90 2.98 -7.51
CA ASN A 61 -28.63 3.43 -6.33
C ASN A 61 -28.14 4.80 -5.80
N LEU A 62 -27.24 5.49 -6.51
CA LEU A 62 -26.68 6.76 -6.05
C LEU A 62 -27.74 7.88 -5.91
N PHE A 63 -28.88 7.76 -6.58
CA PHE A 63 -30.01 8.69 -6.39
C PHE A 63 -30.67 8.56 -5.00
N LEU A 64 -30.39 7.49 -4.26
CA LEU A 64 -30.87 7.27 -2.88
C LEU A 64 -29.92 7.86 -1.83
N LEU A 65 -28.82 8.51 -2.24
CA LEU A 65 -27.86 9.08 -1.30
C LEU A 65 -28.53 10.12 -0.39
N PRO A 66 -28.36 10.01 0.95
CA PRO A 66 -28.95 10.96 1.87
C PRO A 66 -28.17 12.29 1.86
N THR A 67 -28.87 13.39 2.12
CA THR A 67 -28.35 14.76 2.05
C THR A 67 -27.81 15.28 3.38
N CYS A 68 -27.69 14.40 4.38
CA CYS A 68 -27.31 14.73 5.74
C CYS A 68 -25.79 14.80 5.97
N PHE A 69 -24.97 14.39 5.01
CA PHE A 69 -23.50 14.32 5.11
C PHE A 69 -22.79 15.62 4.71
N ARG A 70 -23.26 16.77 5.21
CA ARG A 70 -22.77 18.09 4.78
C ARG A 70 -21.34 18.42 5.22
N ALA A 71 -20.81 17.74 6.24
CA ALA A 71 -19.46 17.94 6.76
C ALA A 71 -18.38 17.10 6.04
N VAL A 72 -18.78 16.24 5.09
CA VAL A 72 -17.83 15.42 4.33
C VAL A 72 -16.97 16.33 3.45
N THR A 73 -15.68 16.28 3.71
CA THR A 73 -14.63 17.03 3.00
C THR A 73 -13.76 16.09 2.15
N HIS A 74 -13.66 14.82 2.54
CA HIS A 74 -12.93 13.77 1.84
C HIS A 74 -13.91 12.72 1.35
N LEU A 75 -14.08 12.63 0.03
CA LEU A 75 -15.00 11.71 -0.62
C LEU A 75 -14.23 10.74 -1.52
N ASP A 76 -14.43 9.44 -1.31
CA ASP A 76 -13.83 8.40 -2.13
C ASP A 76 -14.93 7.63 -2.88
N LEU A 77 -14.92 7.77 -4.20
CA LEU A 77 -15.82 7.15 -5.17
C LEU A 77 -15.16 5.97 -5.90
N SER A 78 -13.90 5.64 -5.61
CA SER A 78 -13.13 4.65 -6.37
C SER A 78 -13.55 3.19 -6.13
N PHE A 79 -14.34 2.95 -5.09
CA PHE A 79 -14.84 1.62 -4.70
C PHE A 79 -16.36 1.46 -4.92
N LEU A 80 -16.96 2.29 -5.77
CA LEU A 80 -18.34 2.07 -6.21
C LEU A 80 -18.45 0.80 -7.07
N SER A 81 -19.62 0.19 -7.07
CA SER A 81 -19.89 -1.04 -7.80
C SER A 81 -20.82 -0.83 -9.01
N PRO A 82 -20.64 -1.53 -10.13
CA PRO A 82 -19.55 -2.47 -10.40
C PRO A 82 -18.19 -1.77 -10.42
N TRP A 83 -17.19 -2.41 -9.80
CA TRP A 83 -15.87 -1.81 -9.63
C TRP A 83 -15.19 -1.55 -10.97
N GLY A 84 -14.52 -0.40 -11.11
CA GLY A 84 -13.82 -0.02 -12.34
C GLY A 84 -14.72 0.32 -13.54
N TYR A 85 -16.05 0.31 -13.37
CA TYR A 85 -17.01 0.67 -14.42
C TYR A 85 -17.09 2.21 -14.60
N PRO A 86 -17.36 2.71 -15.82
CA PRO A 86 -17.56 4.14 -16.03
C PRO A 86 -18.76 4.68 -15.22
N LEU A 87 -18.47 5.52 -14.23
CA LEU A 87 -19.45 5.98 -13.23
C LEU A 87 -20.68 6.66 -13.84
N LEU A 88 -20.48 7.47 -14.89
CA LEU A 88 -21.52 8.34 -15.44
C LEU A 88 -22.10 7.84 -16.77
N ASP A 89 -21.45 6.90 -17.46
CA ASP A 89 -21.90 6.44 -18.79
C ASP A 89 -23.15 5.55 -18.70
N SER A 90 -23.43 4.99 -17.52
CA SER A 90 -24.58 4.10 -17.29
C SER A 90 -25.94 4.82 -17.27
N PHE A 91 -25.95 6.16 -17.26
CA PHE A 91 -27.15 6.96 -17.00
C PHE A 91 -27.56 7.76 -18.23
N SER A 92 -28.87 7.79 -18.49
CA SER A 92 -29.45 8.61 -19.56
C SER A 92 -29.21 10.12 -19.35
N ASN A 93 -28.95 10.56 -18.12
CA ASN A 93 -28.61 11.95 -17.80
C ASN A 93 -27.49 12.03 -16.73
N PRO A 94 -26.22 12.01 -17.13
CA PRO A 94 -25.09 11.94 -16.21
C PRO A 94 -24.89 13.21 -15.37
N LEU A 95 -25.36 14.36 -15.86
CA LEU A 95 -25.26 15.63 -15.15
C LEU A 95 -26.11 15.64 -13.88
N VAL A 96 -27.31 15.05 -13.94
CA VAL A 96 -28.22 14.96 -12.78
C VAL A 96 -27.58 14.14 -11.66
N LEU A 97 -26.89 13.05 -12.00
CA LEU A 97 -26.17 12.23 -11.02
C LEU A 97 -25.04 13.02 -10.35
N ALA A 98 -24.26 13.77 -11.13
CA ALA A 98 -23.22 14.64 -10.58
C ALA A 98 -23.81 15.70 -9.61
N GLN A 99 -24.97 16.26 -9.95
CA GLN A 99 -25.70 17.19 -9.07
C GLN A 99 -26.22 16.52 -7.78
N PHE A 100 -26.68 15.27 -7.84
CA PHE A 100 -27.05 14.54 -6.62
C PHE A 100 -25.85 14.33 -5.69
N LEU A 101 -24.69 13.96 -6.23
CA LEU A 101 -23.46 13.84 -5.46
C LEU A 101 -23.07 15.17 -4.81
N ARG A 102 -23.18 16.28 -5.56
CA ARG A 102 -22.96 17.64 -5.03
C ARG A 102 -23.92 17.98 -3.90
N HIS A 103 -25.19 17.63 -4.06
CA HIS A 103 -26.21 17.92 -3.07
C HIS A 103 -26.04 17.09 -1.78
N ALA A 104 -25.61 15.83 -1.92
CA ALA A 104 -25.27 14.97 -0.79
C ALA A 104 -23.99 15.42 -0.07
N PHE A 105 -22.98 15.87 -0.83
CA PHE A 105 -21.65 16.22 -0.31
C PHE A 105 -21.22 17.62 -0.79
N PRO A 106 -21.78 18.71 -0.23
CA PRO A 106 -21.51 20.08 -0.69
C PRO A 106 -20.11 20.61 -0.34
N SER A 107 -19.41 20.01 0.62
CA SER A 107 -18.18 20.56 1.22
C SER A 107 -16.90 19.82 0.81
N VAL A 108 -16.94 19.00 -0.25
CA VAL A 108 -15.79 18.18 -0.68
C VAL A 108 -14.65 19.07 -1.15
N VAL A 109 -13.46 18.82 -0.60
CA VAL A 109 -12.18 19.44 -0.97
C VAL A 109 -11.14 18.38 -1.37
N SER A 110 -11.35 17.12 -1.02
CA SER A 110 -10.52 15.97 -1.40
C SER A 110 -11.37 14.91 -2.08
N LEU A 111 -11.04 14.55 -3.32
CA LEU A 111 -11.78 13.57 -4.12
C LEU A 111 -10.87 12.42 -4.58
N ILE A 112 -11.30 11.18 -4.35
CA ILE A 112 -10.72 9.99 -4.96
C ILE A 112 -11.76 9.42 -5.92
N VAL A 113 -11.39 9.18 -7.17
CA VAL A 113 -12.35 8.73 -8.19
C VAL A 113 -11.72 7.75 -9.17
N TYR A 114 -12.47 6.71 -9.52
CA TYR A 114 -12.12 5.80 -10.60
C TYR A 114 -12.53 6.44 -11.93
N VAL A 115 -11.57 6.66 -12.82
CA VAL A 115 -11.79 7.41 -14.08
C VAL A 115 -11.46 6.51 -15.26
N ARG A 116 -12.49 6.09 -16.00
CA ARG A 116 -12.34 5.39 -17.28
C ARG A 116 -12.23 6.36 -18.45
N ASN A 117 -12.91 7.50 -18.36
CA ASN A 117 -13.02 8.48 -19.42
C ASN A 117 -12.87 9.93 -18.89
N PRO A 118 -12.43 10.89 -19.73
CA PRO A 118 -12.29 12.29 -19.33
C PRO A 118 -13.63 12.97 -18.99
N LEU A 119 -14.74 12.49 -19.57
CA LEU A 119 -16.08 13.03 -19.32
C LEU A 119 -16.48 12.95 -17.85
N THR A 120 -16.09 11.86 -17.18
CA THR A 120 -16.32 11.66 -15.74
C THR A 120 -15.72 12.81 -14.93
N LEU A 121 -14.46 13.18 -15.22
CA LEU A 121 -13.81 14.30 -14.55
C LEU A 121 -14.41 15.64 -14.94
N HIS A 122 -14.78 15.84 -16.21
CA HIS A 122 -15.42 17.09 -16.63
C HIS A 122 -16.71 17.38 -15.86
N LEU A 123 -17.57 16.36 -15.70
CA LEU A 123 -18.84 16.52 -14.99
C LEU A 123 -18.63 16.65 -13.48
N LEU A 124 -17.76 15.85 -12.86
CA LEU A 124 -17.55 15.87 -11.42
C LEU A 124 -16.76 17.09 -10.94
N ALA A 125 -15.70 17.49 -11.64
CA ALA A 125 -14.87 18.62 -11.24
C ALA A 125 -15.68 19.93 -11.19
N SER A 126 -16.63 20.10 -12.12
CA SER A 126 -17.55 21.25 -12.13
C SER A 126 -18.44 21.35 -10.87
N GLN A 127 -18.68 20.23 -10.17
CA GLN A 127 -19.50 20.23 -8.96
C GLN A 127 -18.75 20.77 -7.74
N TRP A 128 -17.42 20.64 -7.71
CA TRP A 128 -16.61 21.01 -6.56
C TRP A 128 -15.46 21.94 -7.00
N PRO A 129 -15.72 23.25 -7.21
CA PRO A 129 -14.68 24.19 -7.65
C PRO A 129 -13.56 24.40 -6.61
N ASN A 130 -13.83 24.10 -5.35
CA ASN A 130 -12.87 24.23 -4.24
C ASN A 130 -12.04 22.95 -4.00
N LEU A 131 -11.98 22.02 -4.96
CA LEU A 131 -11.13 20.84 -4.84
C LEU A 131 -9.65 21.24 -4.71
N GLN A 132 -9.01 20.72 -3.68
CA GLN A 132 -7.61 20.96 -3.35
C GLN A 132 -6.76 19.71 -3.52
N HIS A 133 -7.35 18.53 -3.26
CA HIS A 133 -6.68 17.23 -3.34
C HIS A 133 -7.47 16.30 -4.25
N VAL A 134 -6.81 15.76 -5.27
CA VAL A 134 -7.44 14.78 -6.17
C VAL A 134 -6.53 13.59 -6.35
N LYS A 135 -7.10 12.39 -6.15
CA LYS A 135 -6.48 11.12 -6.51
C LYS A 135 -7.28 10.46 -7.62
N LEU A 136 -6.61 10.16 -8.72
CA LEU A 136 -7.19 9.44 -9.84
C LEU A 136 -6.84 7.95 -9.74
N VAL A 137 -7.78 7.10 -10.11
CA VAL A 137 -7.60 5.64 -10.15
C VAL A 137 -8.04 5.12 -11.52
N ARG A 138 -7.18 4.36 -12.18
CA ARG A 138 -7.46 3.64 -13.44
C ARG A 138 -6.44 2.52 -13.61
N TRP A 139 -6.93 1.29 -13.74
CA TRP A 139 -6.12 0.11 -14.04
C TRP A 139 -6.35 -0.43 -15.46
N HIS A 140 -7.38 0.08 -16.14
CA HIS A 140 -7.71 -0.29 -17.51
C HIS A 140 -6.81 0.45 -18.51
N GLN A 141 -6.68 -0.13 -19.70
CA GLN A 141 -5.95 0.50 -20.80
C GLN A 141 -6.57 1.84 -21.23
N LEU A 142 -5.72 2.69 -21.79
CA LEU A 142 -6.10 3.97 -22.39
C LEU A 142 -6.94 3.75 -23.65
N TRP A 143 -7.83 4.70 -23.94
CA TRP A 143 -8.48 4.76 -25.24
C TRP A 143 -7.48 5.17 -26.33
N PRO A 144 -7.27 4.36 -27.39
CA PRO A 144 -6.16 4.55 -28.35
C PRO A 144 -6.14 5.88 -29.11
N ALA A 145 -7.25 6.63 -29.11
CA ALA A 145 -7.43 7.86 -29.88
C ALA A 145 -7.56 9.13 -29.02
N ALA A 146 -7.28 9.05 -27.72
CA ALA A 146 -7.37 10.22 -26.84
C ALA A 146 -6.20 11.20 -27.11
N PRO A 147 -6.44 12.51 -27.22
CA PRO A 147 -5.38 13.50 -27.29
C PRO A 147 -4.50 13.48 -26.03
N VAL A 148 -3.21 13.78 -26.19
CA VAL A 148 -2.24 13.83 -25.08
C VAL A 148 -2.74 14.76 -23.98
N GLY A 149 -2.76 14.27 -22.74
CA GLY A 149 -3.18 15.03 -21.57
C GLY A 149 -4.69 15.27 -21.43
N SER A 150 -5.52 14.81 -22.37
CA SER A 150 -6.98 15.05 -22.37
C SER A 150 -7.70 14.56 -21.12
N ASP A 151 -7.19 13.52 -20.46
CA ASP A 151 -7.73 13.01 -19.20
C ASP A 151 -7.60 13.99 -18.03
N LEU A 152 -6.55 14.83 -18.03
CA LEU A 152 -6.23 15.71 -16.91
C LEU A 152 -6.75 17.14 -17.12
N VAL A 153 -6.92 17.56 -18.38
CA VAL A 153 -7.41 18.91 -18.73
C VAL A 153 -8.70 19.31 -17.97
N PRO A 154 -9.75 18.47 -17.86
CA PRO A 154 -10.97 18.87 -17.17
C PRO A 154 -10.75 19.22 -15.69
N LEU A 155 -9.78 18.58 -15.04
CA LEU A 155 -9.43 18.87 -13.65
C LEU A 155 -8.76 20.26 -13.54
N PHE A 156 -7.78 20.53 -14.40
CA PHE A 156 -7.07 21.81 -14.39
C PHE A 156 -7.95 22.98 -14.86
N ASP A 157 -8.92 22.74 -15.75
CA ASP A 157 -9.85 23.79 -16.18
C ASP A 157 -10.87 24.20 -15.10
N ARG A 158 -11.32 23.24 -14.27
CA ARG A 158 -12.44 23.45 -13.34
C ARG A 158 -12.05 23.60 -11.87
N CYS A 159 -10.83 23.25 -11.48
CA CYS A 159 -10.38 23.25 -10.09
C CYS A 159 -9.19 24.20 -9.86
N PRO A 160 -9.41 25.52 -9.75
CA PRO A 160 -8.33 26.51 -9.60
C PRO A 160 -7.61 26.45 -8.25
N MET A 161 -8.17 25.75 -7.26
CA MET A 161 -7.60 25.59 -5.91
C MET A 161 -6.77 24.31 -5.75
N LEU A 162 -6.50 23.59 -6.84
CA LEU A 162 -5.78 22.32 -6.79
C LEU A 162 -4.35 22.52 -6.26
N SER A 163 -4.05 21.84 -5.16
CA SER A 163 -2.73 21.88 -4.51
C SER A 163 -2.03 20.52 -4.47
N SER A 164 -2.78 19.44 -4.74
CA SER A 164 -2.30 18.07 -4.63
C SER A 164 -2.92 17.19 -5.69
N LEU A 165 -2.07 16.55 -6.49
CA LEU A 165 -2.47 15.60 -7.52
C LEU A 165 -1.77 14.25 -7.29
N ASP A 166 -2.56 13.20 -7.15
CA ASP A 166 -2.09 11.82 -7.05
C ASP A 166 -2.59 11.00 -8.24
N VAL A 167 -1.65 10.54 -9.06
CA VAL A 167 -1.89 9.66 -10.22
C VAL A 167 -1.10 8.36 -10.08
N SER A 168 -0.75 7.95 -8.86
CA SER A 168 0.03 6.73 -8.60
C SER A 168 -0.68 5.45 -9.04
N HIS A 169 -2.01 5.40 -8.91
CA HIS A 169 -2.86 4.27 -9.29
C HIS A 169 -3.69 4.60 -10.55
N PHE A 170 -3.23 5.57 -11.35
CA PHE A 170 -3.88 6.02 -12.57
C PHE A 170 -3.00 5.73 -13.75
N TYR A 171 -3.31 4.69 -14.52
CA TYR A 171 -2.59 4.39 -15.75
C TYR A 171 -2.77 5.54 -16.75
N CYS A 172 -1.67 6.23 -17.07
CA CYS A 172 -1.59 7.30 -18.08
C CYS A 172 -0.18 7.29 -18.65
N TRP A 173 0.02 7.85 -19.85
CA TRP A 173 1.35 7.97 -20.41
C TRP A 173 2.14 9.05 -19.68
N THR A 174 3.46 8.91 -19.63
CA THR A 174 4.34 9.93 -19.02
C THR A 174 4.30 11.25 -19.79
N GLU A 175 3.93 11.19 -21.07
CA GLU A 175 3.78 12.33 -21.97
C GLU A 175 2.51 13.14 -21.72
N ASP A 176 1.50 12.59 -21.01
CA ASP A 176 0.22 13.27 -20.79
C ASP A 176 0.32 14.45 -19.82
N LEU A 177 1.14 14.31 -18.77
CA LEU A 177 1.18 15.27 -17.67
C LEU A 177 1.95 16.56 -18.00
N PRO A 178 3.16 16.53 -18.61
CA PRO A 178 3.94 17.74 -18.84
C PRO A 178 3.21 18.84 -19.65
N PRO A 179 2.54 18.55 -20.78
CA PRO A 179 1.83 19.57 -21.55
C PRO A 179 0.70 20.23 -20.76
N VAL A 180 -0.02 19.46 -19.93
CA VAL A 180 -1.11 19.99 -19.10
C VAL A 180 -0.57 20.93 -18.03
N ILE A 181 0.52 20.56 -17.35
CA ILE A 181 1.14 21.44 -16.34
C ILE A 181 1.64 22.74 -16.99
N GLN A 182 2.22 22.68 -18.18
CA GLN A 182 2.68 23.86 -18.92
C GLN A 182 1.53 24.77 -19.37
N ALA A 183 0.40 24.18 -19.78
CA ALA A 183 -0.77 24.93 -20.24
C ALA A 183 -1.51 25.67 -19.11
N TYR A 184 -1.35 25.24 -17.84
CA TYR A 184 -2.06 25.79 -16.69
C TYR A 184 -1.10 26.29 -15.59
N PRO A 185 -0.35 27.38 -15.83
CA PRO A 185 0.73 27.83 -14.93
C PRO A 185 0.24 28.28 -13.55
N SER A 186 -0.98 28.82 -13.44
CA SER A 186 -1.56 29.22 -12.14
C SER A 186 -1.74 28.03 -11.19
N ILE A 187 -2.14 26.88 -11.74
CA ILE A 187 -2.31 25.65 -10.96
C ILE A 187 -0.96 24.96 -10.74
N ALA A 188 -0.12 24.89 -11.78
CA ALA A 188 1.22 24.34 -11.64
C ALA A 188 2.00 24.99 -10.49
N THR A 189 1.92 26.33 -10.39
CA THR A 189 2.55 27.07 -9.29
C THR A 189 1.90 26.87 -7.93
N SER A 190 0.61 26.50 -7.84
CA SER A 190 -0.06 26.18 -6.56
C SER A 190 0.16 24.74 -6.10
N LEU A 191 0.63 23.84 -6.98
CA LEU A 191 0.89 22.44 -6.62
C LEU A 191 1.99 22.34 -5.55
N SER A 192 1.60 21.77 -4.41
CA SER A 192 2.47 21.47 -3.28
C SER A 192 2.78 19.98 -3.17
N HIS A 193 1.92 19.12 -3.72
CA HIS A 193 2.04 17.67 -3.67
C HIS A 193 1.80 17.07 -5.06
N LEU A 194 2.76 16.31 -5.56
CA LEU A 194 2.63 15.59 -6.83
C LEU A 194 3.12 14.15 -6.67
N ASN A 195 2.19 13.21 -6.83
CA ASN A 195 2.49 11.79 -6.80
C ASN A 195 2.27 11.17 -8.18
N ILE A 196 3.38 10.96 -8.89
CA ILE A 196 3.50 10.32 -10.20
C ILE A 196 4.30 9.01 -10.11
N LEU A 197 4.39 8.43 -8.90
CA LEU A 197 5.00 7.13 -8.66
C LEU A 197 4.03 6.03 -9.10
N LYS A 198 4.38 5.31 -10.15
CA LYS A 198 3.63 4.15 -10.65
C LYS A 198 4.09 2.89 -9.92
N HIS A 199 3.12 2.06 -9.53
CA HIS A 199 3.37 0.80 -8.81
C HIS A 199 3.46 -0.43 -9.72
N ASP A 200 3.13 -0.28 -11.00
CA ASP A 200 3.15 -1.36 -11.98
C ASP A 200 4.50 -1.43 -12.70
N SER A 201 5.04 -2.65 -12.83
CA SER A 201 6.31 -2.90 -13.53
C SER A 201 6.24 -2.67 -15.05
N SER A 202 5.03 -2.48 -15.60
CA SER A 202 4.77 -2.28 -17.03
C SER A 202 4.84 -0.82 -17.47
N THR A 203 4.82 0.15 -16.56
CA THR A 203 4.81 1.57 -16.91
C THR A 203 6.22 2.09 -17.13
N ASP A 204 6.45 2.76 -18.26
CA ASP A 204 7.67 3.50 -18.51
C ASP A 204 7.85 4.62 -17.47
N GLY A 205 9.06 4.74 -16.93
CA GLY A 205 9.41 5.82 -16.00
C GLY A 205 9.47 7.18 -16.70
N PHE A 206 9.34 8.26 -15.93
CA PHE A 206 9.51 9.61 -16.43
C PHE A 206 10.97 9.84 -16.88
N LYS A 207 11.12 10.42 -18.07
CA LYS A 207 12.41 10.86 -18.62
C LYS A 207 12.82 12.21 -18.03
N SER A 208 14.12 12.49 -18.05
CA SER A 208 14.73 13.74 -17.57
C SER A 208 14.02 14.99 -18.08
N HIS A 209 13.80 15.14 -19.38
CA HIS A 209 13.15 16.33 -19.94
C HIS A 209 11.69 16.49 -19.48
N GLN A 210 10.96 15.39 -19.27
CA GLN A 210 9.58 15.39 -18.77
C GLN A 210 9.54 15.79 -17.29
N LEU A 211 10.47 15.25 -16.48
CA LEU A 211 10.54 15.59 -15.06
C LEU A 211 10.98 17.06 -14.85
N LEU A 212 11.92 17.53 -15.67
CA LEU A 212 12.39 18.91 -15.62
C LEU A 212 11.33 19.90 -16.09
N SER A 213 10.55 19.59 -17.12
CA SER A 213 9.45 20.46 -17.55
C SER A 213 8.35 20.58 -16.50
N ILE A 214 8.05 19.50 -15.79
CA ILE A 214 7.11 19.52 -14.65
C ILE A 214 7.67 20.39 -13.51
N THR A 215 8.90 20.10 -13.06
CA THR A 215 9.48 20.79 -11.89
C THR A 215 9.72 22.27 -12.14
N ALA A 216 10.09 22.66 -13.37
CA ALA A 216 10.26 24.06 -13.75
C ALA A 216 8.96 24.89 -13.60
N CYS A 217 7.79 24.27 -13.79
CA CYS A 217 6.50 24.92 -13.64
C CYS A 217 5.95 24.89 -12.20
N CYS A 218 6.53 24.06 -11.32
CA CYS A 218 6.01 23.78 -9.97
C CYS A 218 7.02 24.17 -8.87
N PRO A 219 7.30 25.47 -8.64
CA PRO A 219 8.30 25.91 -7.66
C PRO A 219 7.89 25.71 -6.20
N ASN A 220 6.59 25.64 -5.90
CA ASN A 220 6.05 25.50 -4.53
C ASN A 220 5.90 24.04 -4.07
N LEU A 221 6.48 23.11 -4.82
CA LEU A 221 6.31 21.69 -4.60
C LEU A 221 7.07 21.25 -3.34
N ARG A 222 6.34 20.65 -2.39
CA ARG A 222 6.84 20.15 -1.10
C ARG A 222 7.02 18.64 -1.10
N LYS A 223 6.18 17.91 -1.83
CA LYS A 223 6.28 16.45 -1.95
C LYS A 223 6.25 16.02 -3.41
N LEU A 224 7.34 15.40 -3.87
CA LEU A 224 7.45 14.79 -5.19
C LEU A 224 7.70 13.30 -5.06
N LEU A 225 6.83 12.49 -5.65
CA LEU A 225 7.05 11.06 -5.79
C LEU A 225 6.98 10.71 -7.28
N ALA A 226 8.02 10.09 -7.83
CA ALA A 226 8.09 9.81 -9.26
C ALA A 226 8.81 8.49 -9.59
N THR A 227 8.21 7.74 -10.51
CA THR A 227 8.90 6.63 -11.19
C THR A 227 9.75 7.20 -12.31
N CYS A 228 11.02 6.85 -12.35
CA CYS A 228 12.03 7.44 -13.22
C CYS A 228 12.80 6.36 -13.98
N ILE A 229 13.53 6.76 -15.02
CA ILE A 229 14.47 5.90 -15.73
C ILE A 229 15.89 6.30 -15.32
N PHE A 230 16.58 5.49 -14.52
CA PHE A 230 17.97 5.74 -14.15
C PHE A 230 18.98 5.00 -15.02
N ASN A 231 18.53 4.03 -15.81
CA ASN A 231 19.41 3.25 -16.67
C ASN A 231 20.03 4.13 -17.78
N PRO A 232 21.37 4.29 -17.81
CA PRO A 232 22.05 5.20 -18.74
C PRO A 232 21.97 4.76 -20.21
N ARG A 233 21.53 3.53 -20.50
CA ARG A 233 21.31 3.04 -21.86
C ARG A 233 20.11 3.67 -22.55
N PHE A 234 19.15 4.20 -21.78
CA PHE A 234 17.93 4.78 -22.33
C PHE A 234 18.08 6.29 -22.54
N ILE A 235 17.57 6.78 -23.67
CA ILE A 235 17.56 8.23 -23.95
C ILE A 235 16.66 8.95 -22.94
N GLY A 236 17.19 10.02 -22.34
CA GLY A 236 16.47 10.79 -21.34
C GLY A 236 16.49 10.17 -19.95
N PHE A 237 17.48 9.35 -19.62
CA PHE A 237 17.73 8.89 -18.25
C PHE A 237 17.93 10.07 -17.27
N ILE A 238 17.66 9.83 -15.99
CA ILE A 238 17.93 10.79 -14.92
C ILE A 238 19.42 10.82 -14.62
N SER A 239 20.04 11.97 -14.92
CA SER A 239 21.47 12.23 -14.72
C SER A 239 21.72 13.13 -13.52
N ASP A 240 22.98 13.30 -13.16
CA ASP A 240 23.44 14.35 -12.25
C ASP A 240 22.84 15.73 -12.55
N GLN A 241 22.88 16.17 -13.81
CA GLN A 241 22.31 17.46 -14.22
C GLN A 241 20.81 17.54 -13.94
N THR A 242 20.10 16.42 -14.13
CA THR A 242 18.67 16.32 -13.89
C THR A 242 18.35 16.51 -12.40
N LEU A 243 19.06 15.80 -11.52
CA LEU A 243 18.85 15.89 -10.08
C LEU A 243 19.16 17.28 -9.55
N LEU A 244 20.26 17.89 -10.00
CA LEU A 244 20.65 19.24 -9.60
C LEU A 244 19.62 20.28 -10.06
N THR A 245 19.17 20.20 -11.33
CA THR A 245 18.18 21.14 -11.86
C THR A 245 16.82 20.98 -11.16
N LEU A 246 16.41 19.74 -10.86
CA LEU A 246 15.20 19.48 -10.07
C LEU A 246 15.27 20.14 -8.69
N ALA A 247 16.40 20.01 -8.00
CA ALA A 247 16.59 20.61 -6.68
C ALA A 247 16.60 22.14 -6.73
N LEU A 248 17.12 22.73 -7.81
CA LEU A 248 17.07 24.18 -8.05
C LEU A 248 15.65 24.67 -8.36
N ASN A 249 14.87 23.90 -9.12
CA ASN A 249 13.50 24.24 -9.48
C ASN A 249 12.54 24.16 -8.27
N CYS A 250 12.74 23.18 -7.39
CA CYS A 250 11.84 22.91 -6.26
C CYS A 250 12.59 22.93 -4.90
N PRO A 251 13.06 24.09 -4.42
CA PRO A 251 13.85 24.19 -3.19
C PRO A 251 13.04 23.95 -1.90
N LEU A 252 11.70 23.95 -1.99
CA LEU A 252 10.79 23.75 -0.85
C LEU A 252 10.45 22.28 -0.59
N LEU A 253 11.09 21.34 -1.29
CA LEU A 253 10.85 19.91 -1.12
C LEU A 253 11.20 19.46 0.30
N SER A 254 10.19 18.94 1.00
CA SER A 254 10.32 18.21 2.25
C SER A 254 10.30 16.69 2.04
N LEU A 255 9.73 16.21 0.93
CA LEU A 255 9.75 14.80 0.54
C LEU A 255 10.13 14.67 -0.93
N LEU A 256 11.22 13.96 -1.21
CA LEU A 256 11.65 13.60 -2.56
C LEU A 256 11.77 12.08 -2.67
N HIS A 257 10.95 11.47 -3.50
CA HIS A 257 10.97 10.05 -3.78
C HIS A 257 11.13 9.81 -5.28
N LEU A 258 12.30 9.33 -5.68
CA LEU A 258 12.58 8.88 -7.03
C LEU A 258 12.89 7.39 -7.00
N ALA A 259 12.08 6.60 -7.71
CA ALA A 259 12.27 5.16 -7.82
C ALA A 259 12.41 4.77 -9.29
N ASP A 260 13.31 3.86 -9.60
CA ASP A 260 13.47 3.33 -10.94
C ASP A 260 12.25 2.51 -11.35
N SER A 261 11.86 2.52 -12.63
CA SER A 261 10.75 1.69 -13.14
C SER A 261 10.95 0.20 -12.87
N THR A 262 12.19 -0.26 -12.80
CA THR A 262 12.53 -1.66 -12.48
C THR A 262 12.58 -1.94 -10.97
N SER A 263 12.46 -0.94 -10.10
CA SER A 263 12.46 -1.14 -8.64
C SER A 263 11.29 -2.01 -8.15
N MET A 264 10.25 -2.16 -8.97
CA MET A 264 9.07 -2.95 -8.63
C MET A 264 9.12 -4.39 -9.16
N SER A 265 10.15 -4.81 -9.90
CA SER A 265 10.25 -6.18 -10.42
C SER A 265 10.75 -7.18 -9.35
N ASN A 266 10.09 -8.34 -9.27
CA ASN A 266 10.44 -9.43 -8.34
C ASN A 266 11.73 -10.17 -8.75
N VAL A 267 12.10 -10.13 -10.05
CA VAL A 267 13.30 -10.76 -10.59
C VAL A 267 14.33 -9.67 -10.88
N ARG A 268 15.30 -9.51 -9.98
CA ARG A 268 16.39 -8.55 -10.16
C ARG A 268 17.66 -9.28 -10.59
N PRO A 269 18.14 -9.11 -11.83
CA PRO A 269 19.51 -9.49 -12.15
C PRO A 269 20.47 -8.67 -11.28
N ASN A 270 21.60 -9.26 -10.86
CA ASN A 270 22.69 -8.48 -10.28
C ASN A 270 23.22 -7.56 -11.39
N LEU A 271 22.61 -6.38 -11.55
CA LEU A 271 23.09 -5.38 -12.49
C LEU A 271 24.41 -4.84 -11.94
N ILE A 272 25.49 -5.18 -12.63
CA ILE A 272 26.86 -4.72 -12.31
C ILE A 272 27.04 -3.24 -12.71
N GLU A 273 26.13 -2.73 -13.54
CA GLU A 273 26.21 -1.40 -14.13
C GLU A 273 26.00 -0.28 -13.11
N ASP A 274 26.78 0.78 -13.32
CA ASP A 274 26.77 1.97 -12.47
C ASP A 274 25.74 2.97 -12.99
N ALA A 275 25.06 3.65 -12.06
CA ALA A 275 24.22 4.79 -12.38
C ALA A 275 25.10 5.98 -12.76
N SER A 276 24.58 6.87 -13.60
CA SER A 276 25.20 8.16 -13.95
C SER A 276 24.97 9.24 -12.87
N ILE A 277 25.10 8.84 -11.60
CA ILE A 277 24.95 9.68 -10.42
C ILE A 277 26.26 9.71 -9.65
N SER A 278 26.83 10.90 -9.46
CA SER A 278 28.06 11.09 -8.68
C SER A 278 27.80 11.61 -7.27
N PHE A 279 28.67 11.26 -6.33
CA PHE A 279 28.58 11.72 -4.94
C PHE A 279 28.75 13.25 -4.83
N ALA A 280 29.53 13.89 -5.72
CA ALA A 280 29.71 15.33 -5.75
C ALA A 280 28.37 16.03 -6.03
N THR A 281 27.66 15.58 -7.05
CA THR A 281 26.35 16.12 -7.40
C THR A 281 25.31 15.87 -6.32
N LEU A 282 25.32 14.70 -5.67
CA LEU A 282 24.42 14.44 -4.53
C LEU A 282 24.66 15.45 -3.40
N GLY A 283 25.91 15.78 -3.10
CA GLY A 283 26.25 16.83 -2.13
C GLY A 283 25.69 18.20 -2.51
N ASP A 284 25.79 18.57 -3.79
CA ASP A 284 25.22 19.82 -4.32
C ASP A 284 23.68 19.81 -4.25
N VAL A 285 23.04 18.69 -4.59
CA VAL A 285 21.58 18.51 -4.48
C VAL A 285 21.12 18.72 -3.04
N PHE A 286 21.78 18.10 -2.06
CA PHE A 286 21.45 18.27 -0.64
C PHE A 286 21.59 19.73 -0.19
N SER A 287 22.59 20.45 -0.72
CA SER A 287 22.76 21.88 -0.43
C SER A 287 21.60 22.76 -0.91
N LYS A 288 20.82 22.29 -1.90
CA LYS A 288 19.67 23.00 -2.45
C LYS A 288 18.34 22.60 -1.82
N LEU A 289 18.30 21.55 -0.97
CA LEU A 289 17.10 21.01 -0.35
C LEU A 289 17.15 21.05 1.19
N PRO A 290 17.21 22.24 1.82
CA PRO A 290 17.43 22.35 3.26
C PRO A 290 16.23 21.89 4.13
N LEU A 291 15.03 21.82 3.53
CA LEU A 291 13.79 21.44 4.21
C LEU A 291 13.48 19.93 4.12
N LEU A 292 14.39 19.14 3.57
CA LEU A 292 14.18 17.71 3.30
C LEU A 292 14.01 16.92 4.60
N GLU A 293 12.84 16.29 4.75
CA GLU A 293 12.50 15.39 5.86
C GLU A 293 12.53 13.92 5.43
N GLU A 294 12.22 13.63 4.17
CA GLU A 294 12.21 12.28 3.60
C GLU A 294 12.88 12.24 2.22
N LEU A 295 13.88 11.36 2.08
CA LEU A 295 14.57 11.11 0.82
C LEU A 295 14.48 9.63 0.46
N VAL A 296 13.95 9.34 -0.72
CA VAL A 296 13.96 8.00 -1.32
C VAL A 296 14.63 8.07 -2.68
N LEU A 297 15.73 7.34 -2.83
CA LEU A 297 16.44 7.13 -4.10
C LEU A 297 16.61 5.63 -4.34
N ASP A 298 15.67 5.00 -5.06
CA ASP A 298 15.70 3.57 -5.40
C ASP A 298 16.12 3.40 -6.87
N VAL A 299 17.42 3.51 -7.16
CA VAL A 299 17.98 3.73 -8.51
C VAL A 299 18.12 2.44 -9.34
N CYS A 300 18.03 1.26 -8.70
CA CYS A 300 18.26 -0.07 -9.31
C CYS A 300 19.63 -0.30 -9.99
N HIS A 301 20.51 0.70 -10.03
CA HIS A 301 21.88 0.64 -10.57
C HIS A 301 22.88 1.13 -9.51
N ASN A 302 24.13 0.68 -9.58
CA ASN A 302 25.10 0.95 -8.53
C ASN A 302 25.46 2.44 -8.45
N VAL A 303 25.27 3.05 -7.28
CA VAL A 303 25.82 4.38 -6.97
C VAL A 303 26.98 4.17 -6.00
N LYS A 304 28.22 4.37 -6.47
CA LYS A 304 29.44 4.05 -5.72
C LYS A 304 29.95 5.24 -4.90
N HIS A 305 30.71 4.93 -3.84
CA HIS A 305 31.40 5.91 -2.98
C HIS A 305 30.48 7.00 -2.41
N THR A 306 29.33 6.58 -1.89
CA THR A 306 28.26 7.51 -1.50
C THR A 306 28.44 8.14 -0.13
N TRP A 307 29.26 7.55 0.76
CA TRP A 307 29.47 8.05 2.11
C TRP A 307 29.76 9.56 2.20
N PRO A 308 30.63 10.21 1.40
CA PRO A 308 30.93 11.63 1.57
C PRO A 308 29.69 12.52 1.31
N ALA A 309 28.86 12.14 0.34
CA ALA A 309 27.60 12.84 0.08
C ALA A 309 26.62 12.66 1.23
N LEU A 310 26.56 11.46 1.81
CA LEU A 310 25.65 11.16 2.91
C LEU A 310 26.06 11.88 4.21
N GLU A 311 27.35 12.20 4.42
CA GLU A 311 27.78 13.06 5.53
C GLU A 311 27.19 14.48 5.42
N LEU A 312 27.05 14.97 4.19
CA LEU A 312 26.47 16.30 3.93
C LEU A 312 24.99 16.36 4.28
N LEU A 313 24.25 15.24 4.28
CA LEU A 313 22.84 15.23 4.70
C LEU A 313 22.66 15.77 6.11
N ASN A 314 23.53 15.41 7.05
CA ASN A 314 23.43 15.86 8.44
C ASN A 314 23.59 17.39 8.58
N THR A 315 24.42 18.01 7.73
CA THR A 315 24.70 19.46 7.80
C THR A 315 23.81 20.30 6.90
N LYS A 316 23.40 19.77 5.74
CA LYS A 316 22.61 20.47 4.73
C LYS A 316 21.11 20.23 4.85
N CYS A 317 20.70 19.06 5.36
CA CYS A 317 19.30 18.66 5.54
C CYS A 317 19.01 18.32 7.01
N PRO A 318 19.05 19.30 7.94
CA PRO A 318 18.98 19.04 9.38
C PRO A 318 17.64 18.46 9.85
N MET A 319 16.59 18.55 9.02
CA MET A 319 15.25 18.03 9.31
C MET A 319 15.04 16.59 8.82
N LEU A 320 16.07 15.93 8.25
CA LEU A 320 15.95 14.60 7.67
C LEU A 320 15.61 13.55 8.74
N LYS A 321 14.47 12.86 8.54
CA LYS A 321 13.96 11.80 9.41
C LYS A 321 13.89 10.44 8.71
N SER A 322 13.69 10.41 7.39
CA SER A 322 13.54 9.16 6.64
C SER A 322 14.48 9.11 5.44
N LEU A 323 15.25 8.03 5.33
CA LEU A 323 16.20 7.80 4.25
C LEU A 323 16.01 6.39 3.69
N ARG A 324 15.69 6.28 2.39
CA ARG A 324 15.66 5.02 1.64
C ARG A 324 16.62 5.09 0.46
N LEU A 325 17.55 4.14 0.42
CA LEU A 325 18.56 4.04 -0.63
C LEU A 325 18.50 2.65 -1.27
N GLY A 326 18.40 2.59 -2.59
CA GLY A 326 18.47 1.36 -3.38
C GLY A 326 19.69 1.34 -4.29
N GLN A 327 20.53 0.31 -4.14
CA GLN A 327 21.79 0.11 -4.86
C GLN A 327 22.90 1.16 -4.58
N PHE A 328 22.80 1.85 -3.45
CA PHE A 328 23.88 2.73 -2.97
C PHE A 328 24.96 1.86 -2.31
N GLN A 329 26.19 1.97 -2.79
CA GLN A 329 27.36 1.28 -2.27
C GLN A 329 28.22 2.26 -1.46
N GLY A 330 28.82 1.75 -0.40
CA GLY A 330 29.72 2.49 0.48
C GLY A 330 28.99 3.57 1.27
N ILE A 331 27.86 3.22 1.88
CA ILE A 331 27.04 4.16 2.68
C ILE A 331 27.66 4.51 4.04
N CYS A 332 28.54 3.65 4.55
CA CYS A 332 29.30 3.78 5.79
C CYS A 332 30.51 2.83 5.70
N ARG A 333 31.70 3.27 6.11
CA ARG A 333 32.93 2.46 6.05
C ARG A 333 33.09 1.54 7.27
N GLY A 334 32.24 1.68 8.29
CA GLY A 334 32.30 0.89 9.52
C GLY A 334 33.45 1.26 10.45
N ILE A 335 33.89 2.52 10.39
CA ILE A 335 34.86 3.09 11.32
C ILE A 335 34.09 3.61 12.53
N ALA A 336 34.35 3.05 13.72
CA ALA A 336 33.59 3.40 14.92
C ALA A 336 33.85 4.84 15.42
N SER A 337 35.02 5.41 15.09
CA SER A 337 35.37 6.79 15.43
C SER A 337 36.44 7.33 14.47
N PRO A 338 36.21 8.45 13.78
CA PRO A 338 34.96 9.23 13.76
C PRO A 338 33.83 8.50 13.00
N PRO A 339 32.55 8.73 13.36
CA PRO A 339 31.42 8.23 12.58
C PRO A 339 31.41 8.85 11.18
N ASP A 340 31.01 8.07 10.19
CA ASP A 340 31.06 8.43 8.78
C ASP A 340 29.77 8.10 8.02
N GLY A 341 29.59 8.73 6.85
CA GLY A 341 28.44 8.53 5.98
C GLY A 341 27.09 8.69 6.70
N VAL A 342 26.23 7.67 6.57
CA VAL A 342 24.87 7.69 7.18
C VAL A 342 24.92 7.74 8.71
N ALA A 343 25.97 7.23 9.35
CA ALA A 343 26.08 7.22 10.82
C ALA A 343 26.11 8.64 11.43
N LEU A 344 26.42 9.67 10.63
CA LEU A 344 26.36 11.06 11.10
C LEU A 344 24.93 11.63 11.20
N CYS A 345 23.93 10.99 10.58
CA CYS A 345 22.56 11.48 10.53
C CYS A 345 21.80 11.22 11.86
N GLN A 346 22.12 11.97 12.91
CA GLN A 346 21.59 11.76 14.27
C GLN A 346 20.06 11.94 14.40
N GLY A 347 19.46 12.73 13.49
CA GLY A 347 18.01 12.97 13.44
C GLY A 347 17.20 11.84 12.82
N LEU A 348 17.86 10.81 12.25
CA LEU A 348 17.19 9.80 11.43
C LEU A 348 16.31 8.87 12.28
N GLU A 349 15.04 8.76 11.88
CA GLU A 349 14.00 7.93 12.52
C GLU A 349 13.68 6.68 11.70
N SER A 350 13.92 6.69 10.39
CA SER A 350 13.64 5.60 9.45
C SER A 350 14.77 5.41 8.45
N LEU A 351 15.33 4.21 8.38
CA LEU A 351 16.39 3.86 7.45
C LEU A 351 16.03 2.60 6.66
N SER A 352 16.05 2.70 5.33
CA SER A 352 15.79 1.61 4.40
C SER A 352 16.96 1.45 3.43
N ILE A 353 17.63 0.30 3.47
CA ILE A 353 18.80 0.00 2.64
C ILE A 353 18.50 -1.22 1.77
N LYS A 354 18.47 -1.02 0.46
CA LYS A 354 18.19 -2.09 -0.51
C LYS A 354 19.39 -2.35 -1.39
N ASN A 355 19.75 -3.62 -1.58
CA ASN A 355 20.82 -4.10 -2.45
C ASN A 355 22.18 -3.41 -2.23
N CYS A 356 22.51 -3.06 -0.99
CA CYS A 356 23.85 -2.60 -0.62
C CYS A 356 24.75 -3.82 -0.43
N THR A 357 25.68 -4.03 -1.35
CA THR A 357 26.51 -5.25 -1.42
C THR A 357 27.72 -5.20 -0.49
N ASP A 358 28.14 -4.02 -0.06
CA ASP A 358 29.26 -3.77 0.83
C ASP A 358 28.86 -3.37 2.26
N LEU A 359 27.57 -3.43 2.60
CA LEU A 359 27.08 -3.24 3.96
C LEU A 359 27.51 -4.40 4.87
N THR A 360 28.49 -4.16 5.73
CA THR A 360 29.00 -5.12 6.71
C THR A 360 28.39 -4.95 8.09
N ASP A 361 28.53 -5.96 8.95
CA ASP A 361 28.12 -5.89 10.36
C ASP A 361 28.73 -4.67 11.08
N LYS A 362 30.02 -4.37 10.83
CA LYS A 362 30.71 -3.21 11.42
C LYS A 362 30.08 -1.88 11.00
N ALA A 363 29.73 -1.75 9.72
CA ALA A 363 29.03 -0.57 9.21
C ALA A 363 27.64 -0.43 9.83
N LEU A 364 26.90 -1.53 9.95
CA LEU A 364 25.58 -1.53 10.59
C LEU A 364 25.67 -1.12 12.07
N ILE A 365 26.65 -1.63 12.81
CA ILE A 365 26.90 -1.26 14.22
C ILE A 365 27.33 0.21 14.35
N ALA A 366 28.14 0.73 13.42
CA ALA A 366 28.50 2.15 13.41
C ALA A 366 27.25 3.03 13.22
N ILE A 367 26.34 2.63 12.32
CA ILE A 367 25.06 3.32 12.10
C ILE A 367 24.20 3.32 13.38
N SER A 368 24.11 2.22 14.13
CA SER A 368 23.31 2.20 15.38
C SER A 368 23.86 3.10 16.47
N HIS A 369 25.18 3.30 16.54
CA HIS A 369 25.78 4.24 17.50
C HIS A 369 25.50 5.70 17.15
N GLY A 370 25.50 6.05 15.86
CA GLY A 370 25.25 7.41 15.41
C GLY A 370 23.76 7.78 15.38
N CYS A 371 22.93 6.93 14.75
CA CYS A 371 21.51 7.18 14.50
C CYS A 371 20.62 6.65 15.64
N HIS A 372 20.81 7.19 16.84
CA HIS A 372 20.15 6.74 18.08
C HIS A 372 18.63 7.00 18.16
N ARG A 373 18.04 7.67 17.16
CA ARG A 373 16.59 7.93 17.05
C ARG A 373 15.86 6.95 16.13
N LEU A 374 16.59 5.99 15.53
CA LEU A 374 16.00 5.04 14.59
C LEU A 374 14.88 4.23 15.24
N SER A 375 13.70 4.35 14.65
CA SER A 375 12.47 3.65 15.03
C SER A 375 12.03 2.63 13.98
N LYS A 376 12.44 2.83 12.72
CA LYS A 376 12.15 1.94 11.59
C LYS A 376 13.43 1.55 10.87
N PHE A 377 13.59 0.26 10.61
CA PHE A 377 14.74 -0.27 9.88
C PHE A 377 14.29 -1.29 8.83
N GLU A 378 14.67 -1.08 7.58
CA GLU A 378 14.43 -1.99 6.48
C GLU A 378 15.74 -2.34 5.80
N VAL A 379 16.00 -3.63 5.62
CA VAL A 379 17.13 -4.13 4.87
C VAL A 379 16.68 -5.17 3.85
N LEU A 380 17.06 -4.96 2.59
CA LEU A 380 16.73 -5.85 1.49
C LEU A 380 18.00 -6.21 0.73
N GLY A 381 18.23 -7.50 0.48
CA GLY A 381 19.28 -7.94 -0.45
C GLY A 381 20.73 -7.66 0.00
N CYS A 382 20.96 -7.35 1.29
CA CYS A 382 22.30 -7.05 1.81
C CYS A 382 23.01 -8.35 2.20
N LYS A 383 23.98 -8.77 1.37
CA LYS A 383 24.54 -10.13 1.39
C LYS A 383 25.62 -10.38 2.45
N GLN A 384 26.21 -9.34 3.05
CA GLN A 384 27.31 -9.47 4.02
C GLN A 384 26.86 -9.35 5.48
N LEU A 385 25.59 -9.03 5.73
CA LEU A 385 25.06 -8.97 7.08
C LEU A 385 24.93 -10.37 7.69
N THR A 386 25.18 -10.48 8.99
CA THR A 386 25.01 -11.72 9.75
C THR A 386 24.06 -11.52 10.93
N ARG A 387 23.62 -12.65 11.52
CA ARG A 387 22.82 -12.64 12.75
C ARG A 387 23.45 -11.80 13.86
N LYS A 388 24.78 -11.85 14.02
CA LYS A 388 25.51 -11.13 15.08
C LYS A 388 25.43 -9.62 14.88
N GLY A 389 25.68 -9.13 13.66
CA GLY A 389 25.61 -7.71 13.35
C GLY A 389 24.22 -7.11 13.57
N VAL A 390 23.16 -7.80 13.13
CA VAL A 390 21.78 -7.36 13.34
C VAL A 390 21.39 -7.40 14.83
N TRP A 391 21.86 -8.40 15.57
CA TRP A 391 21.66 -8.48 17.01
C TRP A 391 22.29 -7.30 17.75
N GLU A 392 23.55 -6.97 17.47
CA GLU A 392 24.23 -5.83 18.09
C GLU A 392 23.57 -4.49 17.69
N PHE A 393 23.18 -4.36 16.42
CA PHE A 393 22.42 -3.21 15.92
C PHE A 393 21.12 -2.99 16.69
N THR A 394 20.29 -4.03 16.84
CA THR A 394 19.00 -3.91 17.56
C THR A 394 19.19 -3.72 19.06
N ASN A 395 20.24 -4.29 19.65
CA ASN A 395 20.58 -4.08 21.05
C ASN A 395 20.93 -2.62 21.33
N ASN A 396 21.73 -1.98 20.46
CA ASN A 396 22.07 -0.57 20.56
C ASN A 396 20.83 0.35 20.43
N LEU A 397 19.87 -0.02 19.58
CA LEU A 397 18.65 0.74 19.31
C LEU A 397 17.44 0.26 20.14
N ARG A 398 17.66 -0.50 21.21
CA ARG A 398 16.60 -1.17 21.97
C ARG A 398 15.47 -0.24 22.44
N LYS A 399 15.80 1.02 22.70
CA LYS A 399 14.86 2.02 23.25
C LYS A 399 13.92 2.60 22.20
N THR A 400 14.31 2.59 20.91
CA THR A 400 13.64 3.34 19.84
C THR A 400 13.08 2.46 18.74
N LEU A 401 13.73 1.34 18.42
CA LEU A 401 13.39 0.50 17.27
C LEU A 401 12.09 -0.29 17.49
N VAL A 402 11.11 -0.10 16.60
CA VAL A 402 9.76 -0.68 16.70
C VAL A 402 9.24 -1.30 15.38
N ASP A 403 9.84 -0.98 14.24
CA ASP A 403 9.46 -1.51 12.92
C ASP A 403 10.70 -2.07 12.23
N VAL A 404 10.72 -3.36 11.96
CA VAL A 404 11.88 -4.02 11.32
C VAL A 404 11.44 -4.86 10.12
N LYS A 405 12.13 -4.69 9.00
CA LYS A 405 11.94 -5.46 7.77
C LYS A 405 13.26 -6.06 7.31
N ILE A 406 13.31 -7.39 7.14
CA ILE A 406 14.49 -8.12 6.66
C ILE A 406 14.07 -9.00 5.49
N SER A 407 14.58 -8.72 4.30
CA SER A 407 14.26 -9.47 3.08
C SER A 407 15.51 -9.79 2.25
N TYR A 408 15.52 -10.93 1.58
CA TYR A 408 16.54 -11.43 0.65
C TYR A 408 17.99 -11.32 1.16
N CYS A 409 18.18 -11.39 2.47
CA CYS A 409 19.51 -11.35 3.08
C CYS A 409 20.04 -12.79 3.20
N LYS A 410 20.99 -13.16 2.33
CA LYS A 410 21.46 -14.55 2.15
C LYS A 410 21.86 -15.28 3.45
N ASN A 411 22.44 -14.57 4.42
CA ASN A 411 22.90 -15.17 5.69
C ASN A 411 21.87 -15.05 6.83
N LEU A 412 20.65 -14.57 6.53
CA LEU A 412 19.57 -14.36 7.48
C LEU A 412 18.34 -15.14 6.98
N ASN A 413 18.19 -16.37 7.48
CA ASN A 413 16.95 -17.13 7.34
C ASN A 413 15.90 -16.68 8.37
N ALA A 414 14.69 -17.26 8.35
CA ALA A 414 13.62 -16.83 9.25
C ALA A 414 14.00 -16.96 10.74
N VAL A 415 14.57 -18.10 11.14
CA VAL A 415 14.95 -18.37 12.54
C VAL A 415 16.05 -17.42 13.01
N SER A 416 17.12 -17.27 12.23
CA SER A 416 18.23 -16.37 12.55
C SER A 416 17.82 -14.90 12.56
N SER A 417 16.88 -14.49 11.70
CA SER A 417 16.28 -13.15 11.75
C SER A 417 15.54 -12.94 13.07
N LEU A 418 14.71 -13.88 13.50
CA LEU A 418 13.99 -13.81 14.78
C LEU A 418 14.94 -13.82 15.99
N GLN A 419 16.01 -14.62 15.94
CA GLN A 419 17.06 -14.61 16.97
C GLN A 419 17.82 -13.28 17.01
N ALA A 420 18.09 -12.66 15.86
CA ALA A 420 18.76 -11.36 15.80
C ALA A 420 17.90 -10.23 16.39
N LEU A 421 16.58 -10.38 16.44
CA LEU A 421 15.64 -9.39 16.98
C LEU A 421 15.29 -9.61 18.46
N GLU A 422 15.89 -10.61 19.10
CA GLU A 422 15.69 -10.90 20.52
C GLU A 422 15.80 -9.67 21.45
N PRO A 423 16.75 -8.73 21.26
CA PRO A 423 16.88 -7.56 22.14
C PRO A 423 15.65 -6.63 22.15
N ILE A 424 14.87 -6.58 21.07
CA ILE A 424 13.72 -5.67 20.88
C ILE A 424 12.37 -6.37 20.83
N ARG A 425 12.36 -7.66 21.08
CA ARG A 425 11.20 -8.53 21.01
C ARG A 425 10.00 -8.04 21.84
N ASP A 426 10.22 -7.44 23.01
CA ASP A 426 9.17 -6.88 23.88
C ASP A 426 8.60 -5.53 23.39
N ARG A 427 9.14 -4.99 22.29
CA ARG A 427 8.89 -3.63 21.82
C ARG A 427 8.46 -3.53 20.37
N ILE A 428 8.89 -4.47 19.54
CA ILE A 428 8.58 -4.45 18.12
C ILE A 428 7.06 -4.45 17.93
N VAL A 429 6.60 -3.57 17.04
CA VAL A 429 5.20 -3.39 16.69
C VAL A 429 4.93 -3.94 15.29
N LYS A 430 5.89 -3.80 14.38
CA LYS A 430 5.81 -4.28 13.00
C LYS A 430 7.03 -5.10 12.64
N LEU A 431 6.81 -6.28 12.09
CA LEU A 431 7.87 -7.17 11.64
C LEU A 431 7.60 -7.65 10.22
N HIS A 432 8.62 -7.62 9.38
CA HIS A 432 8.64 -8.29 8.09
C HIS A 432 9.85 -9.21 7.98
N ILE A 433 9.63 -10.47 7.58
CA ILE A 433 10.68 -11.46 7.34
C ILE A 433 10.35 -12.32 6.12
N ASP A 434 11.40 -12.78 5.45
CA ASP A 434 11.30 -13.86 4.47
C ASP A 434 11.34 -15.23 5.17
N CYS A 435 10.38 -16.07 4.85
CA CYS A 435 10.21 -17.41 5.40
C CYS A 435 11.05 -18.42 4.62
N VAL A 436 12.36 -18.36 4.83
CA VAL A 436 13.28 -19.43 4.42
C VAL A 436 13.59 -20.26 5.66
N TRP A 437 13.14 -21.51 5.70
CA TRP A 437 13.32 -22.40 6.85
C TRP A 437 14.62 -23.21 6.70
N ALA A 438 15.53 -23.13 7.67
CA ALA A 438 16.60 -24.11 7.76
C ALA A 438 16.05 -25.43 8.31
N SER A 439 16.74 -26.56 8.06
CA SER A 439 16.45 -27.82 8.74
C SER A 439 16.46 -27.56 10.25
N ILE A 440 15.29 -27.65 10.89
CA ILE A 440 15.08 -27.34 12.30
C ILE A 440 15.69 -28.48 13.11
N ILE A 441 17.02 -28.48 13.24
CA ILE A 441 17.74 -29.46 14.04
C ILE A 441 18.01 -28.82 15.40
N GLY A 442 17.12 -29.10 16.36
CA GLY A 442 17.47 -29.13 17.78
C GLY A 442 17.71 -27.80 18.51
N GLU A 443 16.96 -26.72 18.24
CA GLU A 443 16.97 -25.55 19.13
C GLU A 443 15.83 -25.59 20.17
N GLU A 444 16.17 -25.16 21.39
CA GLU A 444 15.31 -25.19 22.57
C GLU A 444 13.94 -24.52 22.33
N LYS A 445 12.88 -25.22 22.77
CA LYS A 445 11.51 -24.71 22.92
C LYS A 445 11.44 -23.62 24.00
N SER A 446 12.15 -22.51 23.81
CA SER A 446 11.93 -21.32 24.64
C SER A 446 10.63 -20.68 24.17
N LEU A 447 9.66 -20.54 25.07
CA LEU A 447 8.41 -19.82 24.81
C LEU A 447 8.75 -18.36 24.54
N LYS A 448 8.45 -17.93 23.33
CA LYS A 448 8.94 -16.69 22.78
C LYS A 448 7.74 -15.71 22.67
N ASN A 449 7.57 -14.82 23.67
CA ASN A 449 6.47 -13.82 23.73
C ASN A 449 6.74 -12.48 23.00
N TRP A 450 5.93 -12.14 22.00
CA TRP A 450 5.94 -10.87 21.26
C TRP A 450 4.79 -9.96 21.67
N SER A 451 4.87 -9.42 22.89
CA SER A 451 3.75 -8.74 23.56
C SER A 451 3.22 -7.48 22.86
N LYS A 452 4.04 -6.81 22.03
CA LYS A 452 3.65 -5.57 21.33
C LYS A 452 3.52 -5.71 19.81
N LEU A 453 3.79 -6.89 19.24
CA LEU A 453 3.73 -7.10 17.81
C LEU A 453 2.28 -7.03 17.34
N LYS A 454 1.95 -6.03 16.51
CA LYS A 454 0.60 -5.79 15.97
C LYS A 454 0.46 -6.18 14.51
N TYR A 455 1.55 -6.10 13.75
CA TYR A 455 1.55 -6.36 12.32
C TYR A 455 2.72 -7.27 11.93
N LEU A 456 2.43 -8.35 11.21
CA LEU A 456 3.41 -9.32 10.72
C LEU A 456 3.29 -9.47 9.20
N SER A 457 4.39 -9.33 8.47
CA SER A 457 4.45 -9.53 7.02
C SER A 457 5.43 -10.66 6.69
N LEU A 458 4.97 -11.68 5.99
CA LEU A 458 5.71 -12.91 5.69
C LEU A 458 5.78 -13.11 4.19
N TRP A 459 6.98 -13.29 3.64
CA TRP A 459 7.15 -13.68 2.23
C TRP A 459 7.57 -15.14 2.16
N ILE A 460 6.81 -15.94 1.44
CA ILE A 460 6.96 -17.41 1.38
C ILE A 460 7.11 -17.82 -0.08
N ALA A 461 8.11 -18.64 -0.39
CA ALA A 461 8.28 -19.20 -1.72
C ALA A 461 7.23 -20.28 -1.99
N VAL A 462 6.78 -20.44 -3.24
CA VAL A 462 5.96 -21.60 -3.62
C VAL A 462 6.72 -22.89 -3.30
N GLY A 463 6.04 -23.82 -2.62
CA GLY A 463 6.60 -25.08 -2.13
C GLY A 463 7.00 -25.07 -0.65
N GLU A 464 7.19 -23.89 -0.04
CA GLU A 464 7.44 -23.74 1.40
C GLU A 464 6.13 -23.72 2.20
N LEU A 465 6.21 -24.14 3.46
CA LEU A 465 5.06 -24.23 4.38
C LEU A 465 5.02 -23.06 5.36
N LEU A 466 3.81 -22.71 5.81
CA LEU A 466 3.61 -21.73 6.88
C LEU A 466 3.78 -22.34 8.28
N ASN A 467 3.46 -23.63 8.45
CA ASN A 467 3.48 -24.33 9.74
C ASN A 467 4.74 -24.13 10.61
N PRO A 468 5.98 -24.06 10.05
CA PRO A 468 7.18 -23.83 10.83
C PRO A 468 7.24 -22.48 11.57
N LEU A 469 6.32 -21.55 11.29
CA LEU A 469 6.28 -20.22 11.88
C LEU A 469 6.20 -20.25 13.42
N SER A 470 5.30 -21.07 13.96
CA SER A 470 5.13 -21.23 15.41
C SER A 470 6.37 -21.83 16.06
N LEU A 471 6.96 -22.85 15.44
CA LEU A 471 8.19 -23.51 15.90
C LEU A 471 9.41 -22.60 15.84
N SER A 472 9.42 -21.63 14.93
CA SER A 472 10.54 -20.71 14.72
C SER A 472 10.60 -19.56 15.74
N GLY A 473 9.62 -19.49 16.66
CA GLY A 473 9.61 -18.54 17.76
C GLY A 473 8.57 -17.43 17.65
N LEU A 474 7.61 -17.53 16.73
CA LEU A 474 6.44 -16.64 16.62
C LEU A 474 5.17 -17.33 17.17
N ASN A 475 5.30 -18.13 18.23
CA ASN A 475 4.18 -18.89 18.80
C ASN A 475 3.29 -18.09 19.78
N ASP A 476 3.82 -17.06 20.42
CA ASP A 476 3.08 -16.24 21.40
C ASP A 476 3.10 -14.77 20.98
N CYS A 477 2.04 -14.34 20.27
CA CYS A 477 1.87 -12.97 19.77
C CYS A 477 0.48 -12.44 20.18
N PRO A 478 0.28 -12.06 21.46
CA PRO A 478 -1.05 -11.76 21.99
C PRO A 478 -1.66 -10.48 21.42
N SER A 479 -0.85 -9.55 20.90
CA SER A 479 -1.29 -8.26 20.35
C SER A 479 -1.38 -8.24 18.82
N LEU A 480 -1.18 -9.38 18.14
CA LEU A 480 -1.15 -9.43 16.68
C LEU A 480 -2.57 -9.18 16.13
N GLU A 481 -2.74 -8.08 15.40
CA GLU A 481 -4.02 -7.64 14.86
C GLU A 481 -4.14 -7.95 13.36
N GLU A 482 -3.03 -7.87 12.62
CA GLU A 482 -2.97 -8.00 11.18
C GLU A 482 -1.78 -8.83 10.70
N ILE A 483 -2.01 -9.73 9.73
CA ILE A 483 -0.97 -10.51 9.06
C ILE A 483 -1.04 -10.33 7.54
N GLN A 484 0.11 -10.09 6.91
CA GLN A 484 0.28 -10.14 5.46
C GLN A 484 1.13 -11.36 5.10
N ILE A 485 0.63 -12.20 4.21
CA ILE A 485 1.34 -13.34 3.67
C ILE A 485 1.42 -13.15 2.16
N LYS A 486 2.63 -13.02 1.64
CA LYS A 486 2.89 -12.97 0.20
C LYS A 486 3.51 -14.27 -0.25
N ILE A 487 2.91 -14.93 -1.24
CA ILE A 487 3.42 -16.15 -1.83
C ILE A 487 4.00 -15.82 -3.21
N GLN A 488 5.22 -16.29 -3.48
CA GLN A 488 5.93 -15.97 -4.72
C GLN A 488 6.64 -17.18 -5.31
N GLY A 489 6.61 -17.31 -6.63
CA GLY A 489 7.29 -18.38 -7.35
C GLY A 489 6.42 -18.99 -8.45
N ASP A 490 7.02 -19.91 -9.20
CA ASP A 490 6.32 -20.63 -10.26
C ASP A 490 5.85 -22.00 -9.76
N CYS A 491 4.53 -22.19 -9.67
CA CYS A 491 3.93 -23.48 -9.33
C CYS A 491 4.18 -24.55 -10.41
N ARG A 492 4.48 -24.14 -11.66
CA ARG A 492 4.72 -25.06 -12.77
C ARG A 492 6.03 -25.85 -12.58
N ASP A 493 6.98 -25.28 -11.86
CA ASP A 493 8.27 -25.91 -11.58
C ASP A 493 8.24 -26.81 -10.33
N GLN A 494 7.10 -26.86 -9.62
CA GLN A 494 6.97 -27.55 -8.35
C GLN A 494 6.21 -28.88 -8.50
N PRO A 495 6.62 -29.94 -7.78
CA PRO A 495 5.83 -31.16 -7.71
C PRO A 495 4.49 -30.87 -7.01
N LYS A 496 3.51 -31.76 -7.22
CA LYS A 496 2.26 -31.73 -6.46
C LYS A 496 2.55 -31.64 -4.95
N PRO A 497 1.93 -30.71 -4.21
CA PRO A 497 2.18 -30.58 -2.78
C PRO A 497 1.89 -31.91 -2.07
N PHE A 498 2.87 -32.39 -1.31
CA PHE A 498 2.79 -33.67 -0.58
C PHE A 498 1.92 -33.57 0.67
N MET A 499 1.83 -32.37 1.27
CA MET A 499 0.91 -32.10 2.37
C MET A 499 -0.42 -31.55 1.86
N ASP A 500 -1.48 -31.80 2.64
CA ASP A 500 -2.84 -31.39 2.28
C ASP A 500 -3.13 -29.89 2.51
N ALA A 501 -2.25 -29.16 3.20
CA ALA A 501 -2.47 -27.76 3.56
C ALA A 501 -1.17 -26.94 3.71
N PHE A 502 -1.25 -25.67 3.35
CA PHE A 502 -0.19 -24.67 3.54
C PHE A 502 0.09 -24.36 5.01
N GLY A 503 -0.96 -24.37 5.84
CA GLY A 503 -0.84 -24.20 7.30
C GLY A 503 -1.55 -22.99 7.91
N LEU A 504 -2.57 -22.42 7.26
CA LEU A 504 -3.29 -21.25 7.81
C LEU A 504 -3.94 -21.52 9.17
N SER A 505 -4.32 -22.77 9.46
CA SER A 505 -4.86 -23.17 10.76
C SER A 505 -3.87 -22.93 11.91
N SER A 506 -2.57 -22.87 11.65
CA SER A 506 -1.57 -22.53 12.67
C SER A 506 -1.72 -21.09 13.22
N LEU A 507 -2.38 -20.21 12.49
CA LEU A 507 -2.61 -18.81 12.88
C LEU A 507 -3.72 -18.66 13.94
N THR A 508 -4.48 -19.73 14.22
CA THR A 508 -5.51 -19.76 15.27
C THR A 508 -4.93 -19.56 16.68
N CYS A 509 -3.61 -19.72 16.84
CA CYS A 509 -2.93 -19.41 18.10
C CYS A 509 -2.89 -17.91 18.44
N TYR A 510 -3.22 -17.02 17.51
CA TYR A 510 -3.21 -15.57 17.72
C TYR A 510 -4.62 -15.05 18.06
N PRO A 511 -4.89 -14.70 19.33
CA PRO A 511 -6.25 -14.41 19.80
C PRO A 511 -6.86 -13.13 19.22
N ASN A 512 -6.03 -12.14 18.88
CA ASN A 512 -6.47 -10.82 18.39
C ASN A 512 -6.34 -10.65 16.87
N LEU A 513 -5.99 -11.71 16.14
CA LEU A 513 -5.81 -11.62 14.69
C LEU A 513 -7.17 -11.45 14.03
N THR A 514 -7.41 -10.27 13.45
CA THR A 514 -8.69 -9.92 12.83
C THR A 514 -8.57 -9.59 11.34
N ARG A 515 -7.36 -9.29 10.85
CA ARG A 515 -7.13 -8.90 9.46
C ARG A 515 -6.06 -9.76 8.81
N MET A 516 -6.32 -10.19 7.58
CA MET A 516 -5.37 -10.93 6.77
C MET A 516 -5.29 -10.36 5.35
N ILE A 517 -4.07 -10.23 4.86
CA ILE A 517 -3.74 -9.98 3.47
C ILE A 517 -3.05 -11.24 2.96
N LEU A 518 -3.72 -12.03 2.13
CA LEU A 518 -3.13 -13.20 1.47
C LEU A 518 -2.89 -12.86 0.00
N ASP A 519 -1.64 -12.59 -0.33
CA ASP A 519 -1.21 -12.12 -1.65
C ASP A 519 -0.54 -13.24 -2.44
N CYS A 520 -1.30 -13.90 -3.32
CA CYS A 520 -0.78 -14.88 -4.28
C CYS A 520 -0.52 -14.25 -5.67
N SER A 521 -0.51 -12.92 -5.80
CA SER A 521 -0.30 -12.27 -7.12
C SER A 521 1.08 -12.55 -7.73
N GLY A 522 2.06 -12.92 -6.91
CA GLY A 522 3.39 -13.36 -7.35
C GLY A 522 3.50 -14.84 -7.69
N VAL A 523 2.38 -15.59 -7.65
CA VAL A 523 2.31 -17.01 -7.99
C VAL A 523 1.84 -17.17 -9.43
N THR A 524 2.58 -17.94 -10.21
CA THR A 524 2.20 -18.33 -11.57
C THR A 524 1.91 -19.83 -11.66
N GLY A 525 0.94 -20.23 -12.49
CA GLY A 525 0.58 -21.64 -12.67
C GLY A 525 -0.24 -21.88 -13.93
N TYR A 526 -0.63 -23.14 -14.15
CA TYR A 526 -1.56 -23.52 -15.23
C TYR A 526 -3.01 -23.35 -14.76
N ALA A 527 -3.84 -22.53 -15.42
CA ALA A 527 -5.28 -22.56 -15.22
C ALA A 527 -5.93 -23.66 -16.07
N LEU A 528 -7.04 -24.21 -15.55
CA LEU A 528 -7.94 -25.17 -16.20
C LEU A 528 -7.35 -26.58 -16.43
N THR A 529 -6.25 -26.74 -17.17
CA THR A 529 -5.66 -28.04 -17.50
C THR A 529 -4.15 -28.03 -17.37
N ALA A 530 -3.63 -28.68 -16.33
CA ALA A 530 -2.20 -28.89 -16.18
C ALA A 530 -1.72 -30.11 -17.00
N PRO A 531 -0.49 -30.09 -17.54
CA PRO A 531 0.14 -31.28 -18.13
C PRO A 531 0.20 -32.45 -17.13
N VAL A 532 0.26 -33.69 -17.63
CA VAL A 532 0.36 -34.88 -16.79
C VAL A 532 1.55 -34.75 -15.81
N GLY A 533 1.30 -34.96 -14.51
CA GLY A 533 2.29 -34.81 -13.44
C GLY A 533 2.38 -33.43 -12.81
N HIS A 534 1.70 -32.42 -13.37
CA HIS A 534 1.62 -31.06 -12.83
C HIS A 534 0.27 -30.80 -12.16
N THR A 535 0.19 -29.72 -11.40
CA THR A 535 -1.02 -29.30 -10.68
C THR A 535 -1.56 -28.01 -11.26
N ASP A 536 -2.88 -27.90 -11.33
CA ASP A 536 -3.56 -26.69 -11.75
C ASP A 536 -3.62 -25.68 -10.60
N LEU A 537 -3.91 -24.42 -10.94
CA LEU A 537 -4.06 -23.37 -9.94
C LEU A 537 -5.21 -23.64 -8.95
N SER A 538 -6.23 -24.41 -9.33
CA SER A 538 -7.35 -24.72 -8.43
C SER A 538 -6.92 -25.56 -7.22
N LEU A 539 -6.01 -26.53 -7.42
CA LEU A 539 -5.44 -27.32 -6.34
C LEU A 539 -4.46 -26.51 -5.48
N TRP A 540 -3.69 -25.61 -6.08
CA TRP A 540 -2.81 -24.69 -5.32
C TRP A 540 -3.61 -23.70 -4.49
N GLU A 541 -4.67 -23.09 -5.03
CA GLU A 541 -5.58 -22.23 -4.25
C GLU A 541 -6.19 -22.99 -3.08
N ARG A 542 -6.65 -24.23 -3.30
CA ARG A 542 -7.14 -25.10 -2.22
C ARG A 542 -6.06 -25.30 -1.16
N PHE A 543 -4.84 -25.60 -1.57
CA PHE A 543 -3.71 -25.82 -0.66
C PHE A 543 -3.40 -24.57 0.18
N PHE A 544 -3.35 -23.38 -0.43
CA PHE A 544 -3.07 -22.12 0.25
C PHE A 544 -4.18 -21.71 1.23
N LEU A 545 -5.44 -21.88 0.86
CA LEU A 545 -6.59 -21.49 1.68
C LEU A 545 -7.03 -22.56 2.69
N SER A 546 -6.53 -23.79 2.59
CA SER A 546 -6.92 -24.87 3.52
C SER A 546 -6.62 -24.49 4.97
N GLY A 547 -7.65 -24.54 5.82
CA GLY A 547 -7.58 -24.17 7.25
C GLY A 547 -8.03 -22.75 7.54
N ILE A 548 -8.36 -21.93 6.53
CA ILE A 548 -8.87 -20.57 6.74
C ILE A 548 -10.24 -20.56 7.44
N GLN A 549 -11.04 -21.62 7.27
CA GLN A 549 -12.34 -21.78 7.91
C GLN A 549 -12.28 -21.82 9.44
N ASP A 550 -11.13 -22.20 10.00
CA ASP A 550 -10.92 -22.27 11.46
C ASP A 550 -10.55 -20.89 12.06
N SER A 551 -10.38 -19.87 11.21
CA SER A 551 -9.90 -18.56 11.62
C SER A 551 -11.00 -17.64 12.19
N THR A 552 -10.60 -16.74 13.08
CA THR A 552 -11.46 -15.68 13.65
C THR A 552 -11.36 -14.37 12.87
N LEU A 553 -10.95 -14.43 11.60
CA LEU A 553 -10.71 -13.25 10.76
C LEU A 553 -12.00 -12.47 10.49
N ASN A 554 -11.92 -11.16 10.68
CA ASN A 554 -13.00 -10.23 10.37
C ASN A 554 -12.85 -9.63 8.96
N GLU A 555 -11.61 -9.46 8.48
CA GLU A 555 -11.31 -8.88 7.17
C GLU A 555 -10.24 -9.68 6.43
N LEU A 556 -10.54 -10.07 5.19
CA LEU A 556 -9.62 -10.75 4.29
C LEU A 556 -9.51 -9.98 2.98
N ASN A 557 -8.28 -9.66 2.60
CA ASN A 557 -7.94 -9.25 1.24
C ASN A 557 -7.15 -10.39 0.59
N TYR A 558 -7.66 -10.93 -0.52
CA TYR A 558 -7.11 -12.11 -1.18
C TYR A 558 -6.75 -11.81 -2.64
N TRP A 559 -5.47 -11.88 -3.00
CA TRP A 559 -5.02 -11.78 -4.39
C TRP A 559 -4.89 -13.19 -4.95
N THR A 560 -5.68 -13.48 -5.97
CA THR A 560 -5.67 -14.74 -6.69
C THR A 560 -4.38 -14.89 -7.49
N ALA A 561 -3.91 -16.13 -7.65
CA ALA A 561 -2.76 -16.44 -8.49
C ALA A 561 -3.01 -16.08 -9.97
N GLN A 562 -1.93 -15.86 -10.72
CA GLN A 562 -2.01 -15.44 -12.11
C GLN A 562 -1.79 -16.61 -13.06
N ASP A 563 -2.68 -16.72 -14.05
CA ASP A 563 -2.38 -17.46 -15.27
C ASP A 563 -1.62 -16.53 -16.24
N VAL A 564 -0.44 -16.97 -16.68
CA VAL A 564 0.46 -16.18 -17.53
C VAL A 564 -0.09 -16.04 -18.95
N ASP A 565 -0.87 -17.01 -19.42
CA ASP A 565 -1.36 -17.07 -20.80
C ASP A 565 -2.65 -16.24 -20.99
N VAL A 566 -3.50 -16.16 -19.96
CA VAL A 566 -4.83 -15.51 -20.05
C VAL A 566 -4.84 -14.07 -19.46
N ASN A 567 -3.75 -13.63 -18.81
CA ASN A 567 -3.67 -12.35 -18.08
C ASN A 567 -4.91 -12.10 -17.19
N GLN A 568 -5.36 -13.16 -16.53
CA GLN A 568 -6.56 -13.16 -15.71
C GLN A 568 -6.25 -13.84 -14.39
N ARG A 569 -6.88 -13.35 -13.32
CA ARG A 569 -6.74 -13.90 -11.99
C ARG A 569 -8.13 -14.23 -11.49
N CYS A 570 -8.40 -15.51 -11.27
CA CYS A 570 -9.75 -16.00 -11.02
C CYS A 570 -9.82 -16.78 -9.73
N LEU A 571 -10.90 -16.59 -8.98
CA LEU A 571 -11.24 -17.43 -7.84
C LEU A 571 -11.83 -18.77 -8.32
N PHE A 572 -11.23 -19.89 -7.92
CA PHE A 572 -11.73 -21.22 -8.26
C PHE A 572 -12.75 -21.75 -7.23
N LEU A 573 -13.52 -22.78 -7.61
CA LEU A 573 -14.56 -23.39 -6.77
C LEU A 573 -14.06 -23.84 -5.38
N PRO A 574 -12.89 -24.49 -5.22
CA PRO A 574 -12.40 -24.88 -3.90
C PRO A 574 -12.18 -23.67 -2.98
N ALA A 575 -11.63 -22.58 -3.52
CA ALA A 575 -11.39 -21.35 -2.78
C ALA A 575 -12.71 -20.71 -2.33
N ALA A 576 -13.68 -20.57 -3.24
CA ALA A 576 -15.00 -20.04 -2.92
C ALA A 576 -15.69 -20.86 -1.79
N GLY A 577 -15.60 -22.19 -1.85
CA GLY A 577 -16.16 -23.08 -0.84
C GLY A 577 -15.51 -22.94 0.55
N LEU A 578 -14.19 -22.74 0.62
CA LEU A 578 -13.47 -22.51 1.88
C LEU A 578 -13.77 -21.12 2.46
N LEU A 579 -13.81 -20.09 1.61
CA LEU A 579 -14.13 -18.72 2.02
C LEU A 579 -15.57 -18.59 2.54
N ALA A 580 -16.52 -19.31 1.93
CA ALA A 580 -17.92 -19.35 2.39
C ALA A 580 -18.07 -19.95 3.81
N GLN A 581 -17.13 -20.79 4.24
CA GLN A 581 -17.14 -21.44 5.57
C GLN A 581 -16.51 -20.57 6.67
N CYS A 582 -15.94 -19.41 6.35
CA CYS A 582 -15.31 -18.51 7.32
C CYS A 582 -16.36 -17.70 8.11
N GLY A 583 -17.02 -18.31 9.10
CA GLY A 583 -18.21 -17.72 9.77
C GLY A 583 -18.02 -16.37 10.47
N SER A 584 -16.78 -15.97 10.75
CA SER A 584 -16.39 -14.69 11.38
C SER A 584 -16.18 -13.54 10.37
N LEU A 585 -16.09 -13.85 9.08
CA LEU A 585 -15.64 -12.91 8.06
C LEU A 585 -16.71 -11.86 7.73
N ARG A 586 -16.41 -10.60 8.01
CA ARG A 586 -17.27 -9.45 7.73
C ARG A 586 -16.98 -8.80 6.39
N LYS A 587 -15.70 -8.76 6.01
CA LYS A 587 -15.22 -8.12 4.79
C LYS A 587 -14.35 -9.06 3.98
N LEU A 588 -14.64 -9.17 2.70
CA LEU A 588 -13.89 -9.98 1.74
C LEU A 588 -13.62 -9.17 0.47
N PHE A 589 -12.36 -8.87 0.21
CA PHE A 589 -11.93 -8.24 -1.03
C PHE A 589 -11.10 -9.24 -1.82
N ILE A 590 -11.56 -9.59 -3.01
CA ILE A 590 -10.87 -10.52 -3.90
C ILE A 590 -10.23 -9.69 -5.00
N HIS A 591 -8.92 -9.76 -5.11
CA HIS A 591 -8.13 -9.03 -6.08
C HIS A 591 -7.94 -9.89 -7.34
N GLY A 592 -9.00 -9.91 -8.14
CA GLY A 592 -9.25 -10.81 -9.26
C GLY A 592 -10.75 -10.83 -9.60
N THR A 593 -11.14 -11.78 -10.45
CA THR A 593 -12.53 -12.05 -10.86
C THR A 593 -13.01 -13.40 -10.31
N ALA A 594 -14.31 -13.65 -10.39
CA ALA A 594 -14.94 -14.91 -9.99
C ALA A 594 -16.22 -15.14 -10.81
N ASN A 595 -16.59 -16.39 -11.04
CA ASN A 595 -17.86 -16.70 -11.67
C ASN A 595 -19.05 -16.31 -10.77
N GLU A 596 -20.17 -15.84 -11.36
CA GLU A 596 -21.39 -15.50 -10.60
C GLU A 596 -21.85 -16.64 -9.66
N HIS A 597 -21.87 -17.89 -10.16
CA HIS A 597 -22.23 -19.05 -9.35
C HIS A 597 -21.31 -19.23 -8.13
N LEU A 598 -20.02 -18.89 -8.25
CA LEU A 598 -19.05 -18.97 -7.16
C LEU A 598 -19.31 -17.89 -6.11
N MET A 599 -19.63 -16.67 -6.55
CA MET A 599 -19.95 -15.56 -5.66
C MET A 599 -21.19 -15.86 -4.80
N MET A 600 -22.20 -16.54 -5.36
CA MET A 600 -23.41 -16.89 -4.62
C MET A 600 -23.15 -17.84 -3.44
N PHE A 601 -22.08 -18.65 -3.44
CA PHE A 601 -21.72 -19.46 -2.27
C PHE A 601 -21.35 -18.59 -1.06
N LEU A 602 -20.77 -17.41 -1.28
CA LEU A 602 -20.35 -16.51 -0.20
C LEU A 602 -21.54 -15.97 0.61
N LEU A 603 -22.75 -15.98 0.04
CA LEU A 603 -23.97 -15.58 0.74
C LEU A 603 -24.33 -16.52 1.92
N GLY A 604 -23.80 -17.75 1.90
CA GLY A 604 -23.95 -18.71 3.01
C GLY A 604 -23.25 -18.26 4.30
N ASN A 605 -22.36 -17.28 4.22
CA ASN A 605 -21.70 -16.70 5.38
C ASN A 605 -22.65 -15.72 6.11
N PRO A 606 -22.97 -15.94 7.41
CA PRO A 606 -23.96 -15.15 8.12
C PRO A 606 -23.48 -13.73 8.52
N THR A 607 -22.17 -13.49 8.59
CA THR A 607 -21.63 -12.22 9.09
C THR A 607 -21.13 -11.30 7.97
N LEU A 608 -20.94 -11.84 6.76
CA LEU A 608 -20.34 -11.17 5.61
C LEU A 608 -21.20 -10.01 5.09
N ARG A 609 -20.63 -8.81 5.08
CA ARG A 609 -21.31 -7.54 4.74
C ARG A 609 -20.69 -6.86 3.53
N ASP A 610 -19.37 -6.73 3.50
CA ASP A 610 -18.66 -6.06 2.42
C ASP A 610 -17.96 -7.11 1.56
N VAL A 611 -18.41 -7.27 0.32
CA VAL A 611 -17.76 -8.15 -0.66
C VAL A 611 -17.55 -7.37 -1.95
N GLN A 612 -16.33 -7.37 -2.47
CA GLN A 612 -16.03 -6.72 -3.75
C GLN A 612 -14.93 -7.46 -4.49
N LEU A 613 -15.13 -7.64 -5.79
CA LEU A 613 -14.09 -8.05 -6.74
C LEU A 613 -13.34 -6.80 -7.21
N ARG A 614 -12.02 -6.82 -7.19
CA ARG A 614 -11.15 -5.69 -7.55
C ARG A 614 -10.06 -6.18 -8.49
N GLU A 615 -10.12 -5.80 -9.75
CA GLU A 615 -9.06 -6.13 -10.71
C GLU A 615 -8.06 -4.98 -10.75
N ASP A 616 -7.48 -4.66 -9.59
CA ASP A 616 -6.55 -3.57 -9.36
C ASP A 616 -5.10 -3.95 -9.70
N TYR A 617 -4.94 -4.51 -10.88
CA TYR A 617 -3.68 -4.84 -11.52
C TYR A 617 -3.73 -4.41 -12.98
N TYR A 618 -2.60 -3.97 -13.53
CA TYR A 618 -2.54 -3.52 -14.92
C TYR A 618 -2.06 -4.63 -15.88
N PRO A 619 -2.67 -4.77 -17.08
CA PRO A 619 -3.93 -4.13 -17.48
C PRO A 619 -5.12 -4.87 -16.87
N ALA A 620 -6.06 -4.12 -16.29
CA ALA A 620 -7.32 -4.67 -15.82
C ALA A 620 -8.16 -5.13 -17.04
N PRO A 621 -8.80 -6.30 -16.97
CA PRO A 621 -9.61 -6.83 -18.07
C PRO A 621 -10.88 -6.00 -18.28
N ASP A 622 -11.35 -5.92 -19.51
CA ASP A 622 -12.65 -5.33 -19.81
C ASP A 622 -13.77 -6.35 -19.55
N ASN A 623 -14.59 -6.08 -18.53
CA ASN A 623 -15.65 -6.96 -18.02
C ASN A 623 -16.71 -7.46 -19.03
N ASP A 624 -16.77 -6.89 -20.24
CA ASP A 624 -17.79 -7.24 -21.24
C ASP A 624 -17.41 -8.45 -22.12
N THR A 625 -16.13 -8.88 -22.12
CA THR A 625 -15.65 -9.96 -23.01
C THR A 625 -15.53 -11.34 -22.33
N ILE A 626 -15.73 -11.42 -21.02
CA ILE A 626 -15.41 -12.62 -20.22
C ILE A 626 -16.68 -13.22 -19.58
N THR A 627 -16.69 -14.54 -19.40
CA THR A 627 -17.81 -15.32 -18.87
C THR A 627 -18.01 -15.25 -17.35
N GLU A 628 -17.12 -14.59 -16.60
CA GLU A 628 -17.01 -14.77 -15.15
C GLU A 628 -17.93 -13.86 -14.33
N MET A 629 -17.75 -12.53 -14.37
CA MET A 629 -18.62 -11.61 -13.62
C MET A 629 -19.06 -10.40 -14.45
N ARG A 630 -20.29 -10.45 -14.98
CA ARG A 630 -20.88 -9.32 -15.72
C ARG A 630 -21.46 -8.29 -14.76
N VAL A 631 -21.62 -7.04 -15.24
CA VAL A 631 -22.28 -5.94 -14.51
C VAL A 631 -23.62 -6.35 -13.91
N GLY A 632 -24.49 -7.00 -14.71
CA GLY A 632 -25.80 -7.44 -14.24
C GLY A 632 -25.73 -8.51 -13.13
N SER A 633 -24.76 -9.42 -13.23
CA SER A 633 -24.46 -10.44 -12.22
C SER A 633 -23.96 -9.80 -10.93
N CYS A 634 -23.10 -8.78 -11.04
CA CYS A 634 -22.56 -8.04 -9.89
C CYS A 634 -23.69 -7.35 -9.12
N CYS A 635 -24.58 -6.65 -9.82
CA CYS A 635 -25.77 -6.06 -9.20
C CYS A 635 -26.64 -7.09 -8.47
N ARG A 636 -26.95 -8.23 -9.10
CA ARG A 636 -27.77 -9.30 -8.48
C ARG A 636 -27.13 -9.84 -7.21
N PHE A 637 -25.82 -10.06 -7.24
CA PHE A 637 -25.08 -10.50 -6.06
C PHE A 637 -25.12 -9.45 -4.95
N GLU A 638 -24.92 -8.16 -5.25
CA GLU A 638 -25.01 -7.09 -4.26
C GLU A 638 -26.41 -6.93 -3.66
N ASP A 639 -27.45 -7.05 -4.47
CA ASP A 639 -28.83 -7.02 -3.99
C ASP A 639 -29.10 -8.20 -3.05
N ALA A 640 -28.60 -9.40 -3.39
CA ALA A 640 -28.70 -10.58 -2.53
C ALA A 640 -27.85 -10.44 -1.25
N LEU A 641 -26.67 -9.83 -1.34
CA LEU A 641 -25.79 -9.56 -0.20
C LEU A 641 -26.45 -8.58 0.78
N ASN A 642 -27.14 -7.55 0.28
CA ASN A 642 -27.83 -6.53 1.07
C ASN A 642 -29.29 -6.90 1.42
N SER A 643 -29.74 -8.09 1.02
CA SER A 643 -31.09 -8.56 1.28
C SER A 643 -31.40 -8.59 2.79
N SER A 644 -32.59 -8.11 3.17
CA SER A 644 -33.09 -8.19 4.54
C SER A 644 -33.23 -9.63 5.05
N SER A 645 -33.30 -10.61 4.16
CA SER A 645 -33.40 -12.04 4.52
C SER A 645 -32.12 -12.60 5.14
N ARG A 646 -30.96 -11.95 4.99
CA ARG A 646 -29.69 -12.44 5.54
C ARG A 646 -29.49 -12.12 7.02
N HIS A 647 -30.29 -11.24 7.63
CA HIS A 647 -30.19 -10.86 9.05
C HIS A 647 -28.74 -10.66 9.56
N VAL A 648 -27.90 -10.02 8.74
CA VAL A 648 -26.49 -9.79 9.06
C VAL A 648 -26.42 -8.86 10.28
N PRO A 649 -25.65 -9.19 11.35
CA PRO A 649 -25.50 -8.33 12.53
C PRO A 649 -25.04 -6.92 12.13
N ASP A 650 -25.48 -5.88 12.86
CA ASP A 650 -25.13 -4.49 12.55
C ASP A 650 -23.63 -4.16 12.64
#